data_AF-A0A370I1W4-F1
#
_entry.id   AF-A0A370I1W4-F1
#
_cell.length_a   1.000
_cell.length_b   1.000
_cell.length_c   1.000
_cell.angle_alpha   90.00
_cell.angle_beta   90.00
_cell.angle_gamma   90.00
#
_symmetry.space_group_name_H-M   'P 1'
#
loop_
_entity.id
_entity.type
_entity.pdbx_description
1 polymer ?
#
loop_
_entity_poly.entity_id
_entity_poly.type
_entity_poly.pdbx_seq_one_letter_code
_entity_poly.pdbx_strand_id
1 'polypeptide(L)'
;MSEYRLPDDTVPVLLTSDTAAGLHAEATRLSAYLSENDRVTPERVADMLFRTRIARRQRALIMVRTREELLAALIAVASEVEHPAVVTGTASARRIGFVFPGQGSQRPGMGKLYYELSQAYRDEVRACAAVHEERFGHAQPLHYLLGEQGRYEDAVWEVQPALMFHMSGLAAMWQAAGVRPAATVGHSQGELAAGHIAGVMTRGDSVYVVTHRSRLVDQLSPRGMSMAVLGMDRDACEVLLARRSGWAELAVINSPHILAIAGDRDAIVEIIAEATAKGQFAKEIRVSYPAHTSLVAELRRTFQERIFDGMSGSHFADSEIPCYGATLGERITTELEHEEYWYWNLRNRVRFDLAIVAAATDGIDTFIEVAEHPTLQLALQENLTLVPRNPELPPREFAVLGTSLRTADSLREFTANLAAVAVSDLGYDWQALCVEDTVCPPLPDFPHTVMKSQRLWAAAGSSAAEACSEAEPVRPLRLAESWTRLERRSLVPPRDVLVVDHTGRCPELAAALCTATYNHGGSARLYSDGGVGDADTVVVLLPESPDLDVTAAIDEVAAFFGDPAWLPDLDGVRECWLVTVGGEAVVDSDPAPNLWHGAVSAGFRCLAVEYLGPNFRHVDLAVGQADASVAAALVRALHVKAEPQLALRGNGVYAKRLDVDTAPHPASGPRNPDHVVITGGTGALGMEFCDHYVRQGARRITLLSRSGETSAVARRIRALRAAGTTEIQVVACDITDPAAVAAVTDDPANLIVHAAVNFVHADLAEITAEKTRELAAAKIFGADVVLRELPRTPDCRVVLCSSMSATFGGRGQLLYAVLNRMLDVLALRLRAEGIDAVAVQWGLWRLPGEAYSTNADSVEATGAVTMTAVDAMTTGLSEHADRPGAANRIVAAADWPAMRDIVSVSGFEPLLERVVRYAESLAVETIAPLPAPTVTSDPVVAVAVADPPAMSLAEQVRRELGKVIGADGPNTLDGSVPLVALGLDSLQALDFRKRVQSELNRDLPVAAILGGASLDDVVRLMATEQA
;
A
#
# COMPACT_ATOMS: atom_id res chain seq x y z
N MET A 1 -38.87 -14.43 8.82
CA MET A 1 -38.59 -13.57 7.63
C MET A 1 -37.07 -13.36 7.62
N SER A 2 -36.43 -12.76 6.60
CA SER A 2 -35.08 -12.24 6.85
C SER A 2 -35.23 -11.03 7.78
N GLU A 3 -35.04 -11.27 9.08
CA GLU A 3 -35.54 -10.41 10.15
C GLU A 3 -34.38 -9.68 10.83
N TYR A 4 -34.22 -8.42 10.46
CA TYR A 4 -33.19 -7.56 11.03
C TYR A 4 -33.69 -6.92 12.34
N ARG A 5 -32.84 -6.92 13.37
CA ARG A 5 -33.09 -6.26 14.66
C ARG A 5 -31.85 -5.59 15.20
N LEU A 6 -32.07 -4.46 15.85
CA LEU A 6 -31.10 -3.77 16.68
C LEU A 6 -31.20 -4.27 18.14
N PRO A 7 -30.19 -4.02 18.99
CA PRO A 7 -30.13 -4.54 20.35
C PRO A 7 -31.25 -4.11 21.30
N ASP A 8 -32.02 -3.05 20.99
CA ASP A 8 -33.21 -2.64 21.75
C ASP A 8 -34.55 -3.14 21.15
N ASP A 9 -34.49 -4.13 20.26
CA ASP A 9 -35.60 -4.68 19.46
C ASP A 9 -36.21 -3.70 18.43
N THR A 10 -35.58 -2.55 18.14
CA THR A 10 -35.97 -1.75 16.96
C THR A 10 -35.60 -2.43 15.65
N VAL A 11 -36.36 -2.11 14.61
CA VAL A 11 -36.09 -2.52 13.23
C VAL A 11 -35.13 -1.50 12.59
N PRO A 12 -33.94 -1.91 12.11
CA PRO A 12 -33.03 -1.05 11.37
C PRO A 12 -33.52 -0.84 9.94
N VAL A 13 -33.97 0.37 9.60
CA VAL A 13 -34.28 0.76 8.21
C VAL A 13 -33.16 1.67 7.71
N LEU A 14 -32.30 1.13 6.85
CA LEU A 14 -31.14 1.83 6.30
C LEU A 14 -31.47 2.53 4.97
N LEU A 15 -31.43 3.86 4.96
CA LEU A 15 -31.36 4.64 3.73
C LEU A 15 -29.90 4.93 3.39
N THR A 16 -29.51 4.78 2.11
CA THR A 16 -28.18 5.21 1.67
C THR A 16 -28.19 5.92 0.31
N SER A 17 -27.20 6.78 0.10
CA SER A 17 -26.94 7.44 -1.18
C SER A 17 -25.46 7.81 -1.33
N ASP A 18 -25.08 8.31 -2.50
CA ASP A 18 -23.75 8.89 -2.75
C ASP A 18 -23.70 10.39 -2.42
N THR A 19 -24.87 11.02 -2.19
CA THR A 19 -25.00 12.46 -1.90
C THR A 19 -26.14 12.70 -0.90
N ALA A 20 -26.00 13.73 -0.04
CA ALA A 20 -27.03 14.06 0.97
C ALA A 20 -28.40 14.31 0.33
N ALA A 21 -28.46 15.10 -0.76
CA ALA A 21 -29.70 15.33 -1.51
C ALA A 21 -30.35 14.04 -2.05
N GLY A 22 -29.55 13.01 -2.39
CA GLY A 22 -30.07 11.71 -2.78
C GLY A 22 -30.68 10.93 -1.61
N LEU A 23 -30.16 11.11 -0.39
CA LEU A 23 -30.70 10.51 0.83
C LEU A 23 -32.11 11.08 1.16
N HIS A 24 -32.29 12.39 1.01
CA HIS A 24 -33.60 13.05 1.22
C HIS A 24 -34.62 12.61 0.15
N ALA A 25 -34.16 12.39 -1.09
CA ALA A 25 -34.99 11.87 -2.17
C ALA A 25 -35.41 10.39 -1.96
N GLU A 26 -34.53 9.52 -1.44
CA GLU A 26 -34.89 8.16 -1.02
C GLU A 26 -35.99 8.19 0.06
N ALA A 27 -35.79 9.00 1.12
CA ALA A 27 -36.76 9.17 2.19
C ALA A 27 -38.13 9.66 1.70
N THR A 28 -38.13 10.60 0.74
CA THR A 28 -39.35 11.11 0.09
C THR A 28 -40.08 10.01 -0.69
N ARG A 29 -39.37 9.18 -1.46
CA ARG A 29 -39.99 8.10 -2.24
C ARG A 29 -40.52 6.96 -1.36
N LEU A 30 -39.80 6.62 -0.30
CA LEU A 30 -40.20 5.55 0.61
C LEU A 30 -41.39 5.95 1.48
N SER A 31 -41.46 7.19 1.95
CA SER A 31 -42.64 7.72 2.66
C SER A 31 -43.87 7.81 1.76
N ALA A 32 -43.72 8.20 0.49
CA ALA A 32 -44.81 8.15 -0.50
C ALA A 32 -45.31 6.70 -0.71
N TYR A 33 -44.40 5.75 -0.96
CA TYR A 33 -44.75 4.34 -1.12
C TYR A 33 -45.50 3.76 0.09
N LEU A 34 -45.02 4.03 1.31
CA LEU A 34 -45.68 3.57 2.54
C LEU A 34 -47.03 4.23 2.76
N SER A 35 -47.23 5.46 2.30
CA SER A 35 -48.53 6.15 2.37
C SER A 35 -49.58 5.49 1.47
N GLU A 36 -49.16 4.92 0.34
CA GLU A 36 -50.03 4.17 -0.59
C GLU A 36 -50.22 2.69 -0.19
N ASN A 37 -49.32 2.14 0.65
CA ASN A 37 -49.29 0.73 1.04
C ASN A 37 -49.40 0.56 2.57
N ASP A 38 -50.64 0.63 3.08
CA ASP A 38 -50.98 0.58 4.51
C ASP A 38 -50.55 -0.70 5.26
N ARG A 39 -50.46 -1.84 4.56
CA ARG A 39 -50.09 -3.15 5.12
C ARG A 39 -48.60 -3.44 5.19
N VAL A 40 -47.74 -2.55 4.71
CA VAL A 40 -46.28 -2.77 4.70
C VAL A 40 -45.68 -2.37 6.05
N THR A 41 -45.04 -3.33 6.71
CA THR A 41 -44.43 -3.15 8.04
C THR A 41 -42.96 -2.71 7.94
N PRO A 42 -42.34 -2.15 9.00
CA PRO A 42 -40.93 -1.78 8.99
C PRO A 42 -39.97 -2.92 8.66
N GLU A 43 -40.25 -4.14 9.14
CA GLU A 43 -39.42 -5.34 8.89
C GLU A 43 -39.40 -5.67 7.40
N ARG A 44 -40.56 -5.58 6.73
CA ARG A 44 -40.71 -5.78 5.29
C ARG A 44 -39.93 -4.74 4.46
N VAL A 45 -39.77 -3.53 4.99
CA VAL A 45 -38.98 -2.46 4.37
C VAL A 45 -37.48 -2.70 4.57
N ALA A 46 -37.05 -3.00 5.80
CA ALA A 46 -35.66 -3.33 6.14
C ALA A 46 -35.15 -4.52 5.30
N ASP A 47 -35.90 -5.62 5.31
CA ASP A 47 -35.67 -6.83 4.51
C ASP A 47 -35.51 -6.52 3.00
N MET A 48 -36.41 -5.68 2.45
CA MET A 48 -36.34 -5.28 1.04
C MET A 48 -35.12 -4.41 0.74
N LEU A 49 -34.74 -3.51 1.65
CA LEU A 49 -33.58 -2.63 1.48
C LEU A 49 -32.26 -3.41 1.59
N PHE A 50 -32.03 -4.18 2.66
CA PHE A 50 -30.79 -4.94 2.83
C PHE A 50 -30.56 -5.97 1.72
N ARG A 51 -31.62 -6.58 1.18
CA ARG A 51 -31.49 -7.53 0.04
C ARG A 51 -31.34 -6.88 -1.33
N THR A 52 -31.65 -5.59 -1.49
CA THR A 52 -31.67 -4.94 -2.83
C THR A 52 -30.90 -3.62 -2.93
N ARG A 53 -30.22 -3.19 -1.87
CA ARG A 53 -29.42 -1.95 -1.82
C ARG A 53 -28.04 -2.25 -1.24
N ILE A 54 -27.03 -1.62 -1.81
CA ILE A 54 -25.66 -1.61 -1.27
C ILE A 54 -25.53 -0.40 -0.34
N ALA A 55 -24.86 -0.55 0.80
CA ALA A 55 -24.69 0.53 1.78
C ALA A 55 -23.65 1.58 1.30
N ARG A 56 -24.13 2.71 0.76
CA ARG A 56 -23.30 3.80 0.22
C ARG A 56 -22.75 4.75 1.31
N ARG A 57 -22.00 5.80 0.90
CA ARG A 57 -21.30 6.73 1.81
C ARG A 57 -22.25 7.57 2.67
N GLN A 58 -23.31 8.14 2.11
CA GLN A 58 -24.28 8.93 2.87
C GLN A 58 -25.33 7.99 3.44
N ARG A 59 -25.49 7.94 4.76
CA ARG A 59 -26.33 6.97 5.47
C ARG A 59 -27.28 7.64 6.44
N ALA A 60 -28.53 7.18 6.48
CA ALA A 60 -29.46 7.42 7.57
C ALA A 60 -29.98 6.06 8.07
N LEU A 61 -29.72 5.74 9.34
CA LEU A 61 -30.26 4.56 10.00
C LEU A 61 -31.47 4.97 10.84
N ILE A 62 -32.63 4.43 10.49
CA ILE A 62 -33.90 4.67 11.16
C ILE A 62 -34.19 3.48 12.10
N MET A 63 -34.53 3.75 13.35
CA MET A 63 -34.61 2.79 14.46
C MET A 63 -36.03 2.80 15.05
N VAL A 64 -36.93 1.96 14.51
CA VAL A 64 -38.38 2.09 14.75
C VAL A 64 -39.05 0.75 15.03
N ARG A 65 -40.21 0.78 15.71
CA ARG A 65 -41.04 -0.40 16.03
C ARG A 65 -42.38 -0.40 15.30
N THR A 66 -42.87 0.76 14.88
CA THR A 66 -44.19 0.91 14.24
C THR A 66 -44.07 1.53 12.85
N ARG A 67 -45.11 1.32 12.01
CA ARG A 67 -45.20 1.94 10.68
C ARG A 67 -45.34 3.46 10.79
N GLU A 68 -46.02 3.93 11.83
CA GLU A 68 -46.24 5.35 12.12
C GLU A 68 -44.93 6.05 12.50
N GLU A 69 -44.10 5.42 13.34
CA GLU A 69 -42.73 5.88 13.63
C GLU A 69 -41.85 5.91 12.38
N LEU A 70 -41.90 4.86 11.55
CA LEU A 70 -41.16 4.81 10.29
C LEU A 70 -41.56 5.97 9.36
N LEU A 71 -42.85 6.22 9.20
CA LEU A 71 -43.35 7.30 8.34
C LEU A 71 -42.91 8.68 8.85
N ALA A 72 -42.98 8.91 10.16
CA ALA A 72 -42.52 10.15 10.79
C ALA A 72 -41.00 10.36 10.62
N ALA A 73 -40.20 9.32 10.83
CA ALA A 73 -38.75 9.36 10.65
C ALA A 73 -38.35 9.62 9.19
N LEU A 74 -39.04 9.00 8.22
CA LEU A 74 -38.80 9.25 6.79
C LEU A 74 -39.16 10.68 6.38
N ILE A 75 -40.25 11.24 6.91
CA ILE A 75 -40.61 12.64 6.68
C ILE A 75 -39.56 13.59 7.27
N ALA A 76 -39.01 13.27 8.44
CA ALA A 76 -37.94 14.04 9.07
C ALA A 76 -36.65 14.04 8.24
N VAL A 77 -36.18 12.87 7.76
CA VAL A 77 -35.03 12.76 6.85
C VAL A 77 -35.28 13.49 5.53
N ALA A 78 -36.48 13.39 4.96
CA ALA A 78 -36.84 14.11 3.73
C ALA A 78 -36.90 15.64 3.90
N SER A 79 -37.10 16.12 5.13
CA SER A 79 -37.27 17.54 5.46
C SER A 79 -36.04 18.17 6.13
N GLU A 80 -34.95 17.42 6.30
CA GLU A 80 -33.72 17.86 7.00
C GLU A 80 -33.97 18.29 8.46
N VAL A 81 -34.86 17.56 9.16
CA VAL A 81 -35.21 17.80 10.57
C VAL A 81 -34.67 16.66 11.45
N GLU A 82 -34.07 17.01 12.60
CA GLU A 82 -33.63 16.04 13.60
C GLU A 82 -34.81 15.21 14.12
N HIS A 83 -34.60 13.90 14.30
CA HIS A 83 -35.61 12.98 14.82
C HIS A 83 -34.96 11.93 15.72
N PRO A 84 -35.49 11.65 16.93
CA PRO A 84 -34.81 10.80 17.92
C PRO A 84 -34.66 9.33 17.50
N ALA A 85 -35.42 8.88 16.50
CA ALA A 85 -35.30 7.55 15.92
C ALA A 85 -34.37 7.49 14.69
N VAL A 86 -33.58 8.53 14.40
CA VAL A 86 -32.75 8.64 13.19
C VAL A 86 -31.34 9.02 13.58
N VAL A 87 -30.36 8.25 13.09
CA VAL A 87 -28.94 8.63 13.12
C VAL A 87 -28.45 8.78 11.69
N THR A 88 -27.79 9.90 11.38
CA THR A 88 -27.26 10.21 10.04
C THR A 88 -25.74 10.33 10.07
N GLY A 89 -25.06 9.88 9.03
CA GLY A 89 -23.61 9.96 8.94
C GLY A 89 -23.07 9.90 7.51
N THR A 90 -21.84 10.37 7.34
CA THR A 90 -21.01 10.10 6.17
C THR A 90 -20.01 9.01 6.53
N ALA A 91 -20.10 7.86 5.87
CA ALA A 91 -19.21 6.74 6.10
C ALA A 91 -17.84 6.95 5.43
N SER A 92 -16.79 6.65 6.19
CA SER A 92 -15.40 6.44 5.76
C SER A 92 -14.92 5.09 6.28
N ALA A 93 -13.79 4.56 5.83
CA ALA A 93 -13.19 3.42 6.53
C ALA A 93 -12.82 3.85 7.97
N ARG A 94 -13.10 3.01 8.97
CA ARG A 94 -12.78 3.26 10.38
C ARG A 94 -12.00 2.11 10.98
N ARG A 95 -11.02 2.40 11.82
CA ARG A 95 -10.31 1.40 12.64
C ARG A 95 -10.69 1.58 14.11
N ILE A 96 -11.43 0.61 14.63
CA ILE A 96 -12.10 0.69 15.93
C ILE A 96 -11.22 0.10 17.05
N GLY A 97 -10.98 0.87 18.11
CA GLY A 97 -10.26 0.44 19.29
C GLY A 97 -11.18 0.28 20.49
N PHE A 98 -11.17 -0.87 21.14
CA PHE A 98 -11.93 -1.09 22.39
C PHE A 98 -11.10 -0.68 23.60
N VAL A 99 -11.62 0.25 24.40
CA VAL A 99 -10.95 0.81 25.58
C VAL A 99 -11.58 0.24 26.85
N PHE A 100 -10.76 -0.41 27.67
CA PHE A 100 -11.18 -1.14 28.86
C PHE A 100 -10.73 -0.39 30.13
N PRO A 101 -11.65 0.24 30.89
CA PRO A 101 -11.29 1.06 32.05
C PRO A 101 -10.86 0.26 33.28
N GLY A 102 -10.23 0.95 34.22
CA GLY A 102 -9.86 0.41 35.53
C GLY A 102 -11.01 0.40 36.55
N GLN A 103 -10.65 0.22 37.83
CA GLN A 103 -11.58 0.35 38.95
C GLN A 103 -11.92 1.84 39.20
N GLY A 104 -13.19 2.17 39.45
CA GLY A 104 -13.62 3.53 39.82
C GLY A 104 -15.12 3.82 39.65
N SER A 105 -15.80 3.16 38.71
CA SER A 105 -17.23 3.39 38.39
C SER A 105 -18.18 2.29 38.88
N GLN A 106 -17.64 1.18 39.41
CA GLN A 106 -18.37 -0.04 39.74
C GLN A 106 -19.50 0.14 40.74
N ARG A 107 -20.46 -0.77 40.67
CA ARG A 107 -21.57 -0.92 41.62
C ARG A 107 -22.12 -2.35 41.54
N PRO A 108 -22.70 -2.87 42.63
CA PRO A 108 -23.52 -4.07 42.55
C PRO A 108 -24.62 -3.93 41.50
N GLY A 109 -24.83 -4.95 40.68
CA GLY A 109 -25.87 -4.98 39.65
C GLY A 109 -25.56 -4.23 38.34
N MET A 110 -24.35 -3.71 38.14
CA MET A 110 -23.94 -3.03 36.90
C MET A 110 -24.05 -3.91 35.63
N GLY A 111 -24.00 -5.23 35.78
CA GLY A 111 -24.13 -6.16 34.67
C GLY A 111 -25.56 -6.60 34.40
N LYS A 112 -26.51 -6.32 35.29
CA LYS A 112 -27.83 -6.95 35.30
C LYS A 112 -28.63 -6.68 34.01
N LEU A 113 -28.68 -5.42 33.57
CA LEU A 113 -29.41 -5.01 32.36
C LEU A 113 -28.97 -5.81 31.12
N TYR A 114 -27.66 -5.84 30.88
CA TYR A 114 -27.05 -6.53 29.75
C TYR A 114 -27.17 -8.05 29.90
N TYR A 115 -27.06 -8.58 31.13
CA TYR A 115 -27.25 -10.00 31.41
C TYR A 115 -28.69 -10.47 31.20
N GLU A 116 -29.68 -9.60 31.35
CA GLU A 116 -31.09 -9.90 31.09
C GLU A 116 -31.40 -9.78 29.59
N LEU A 117 -30.96 -8.70 28.93
CA LEU A 117 -31.37 -8.35 27.56
C LEU A 117 -30.47 -8.88 26.43
N SER A 118 -29.15 -9.05 26.64
CA SER A 118 -28.21 -9.46 25.59
C SER A 118 -27.74 -10.90 25.77
N GLN A 119 -27.95 -11.74 24.76
CA GLN A 119 -27.52 -13.14 24.79
C GLN A 119 -25.98 -13.28 24.74
N ALA A 120 -25.32 -12.53 23.86
CA ALA A 120 -23.86 -12.57 23.74
C ALA A 120 -23.15 -12.13 25.04
N TYR A 121 -23.66 -11.07 25.69
CA TYR A 121 -23.17 -10.64 27.01
C TYR A 121 -23.34 -11.76 28.05
N ARG A 122 -24.53 -12.38 28.09
CA ARG A 122 -24.91 -13.40 29.07
C ARG A 122 -24.02 -14.64 28.96
N ASP A 123 -23.72 -15.08 27.74
CA ASP A 123 -22.92 -16.27 27.49
C ASP A 123 -21.44 -16.05 27.78
N GLU A 124 -20.88 -14.90 27.43
CA GLU A 124 -19.50 -14.54 27.78
C GLU A 124 -19.31 -14.43 29.30
N VAL A 125 -20.22 -13.72 29.99
CA VAL A 125 -20.20 -13.62 31.46
C VAL A 125 -20.35 -14.99 32.13
N ARG A 126 -21.17 -15.89 31.58
CA ARG A 126 -21.27 -17.28 32.07
C ARG A 126 -19.97 -18.04 31.86
N ALA A 127 -19.30 -17.87 30.72
CA ALA A 127 -18.01 -18.52 30.46
C ALA A 127 -16.92 -18.03 31.44
N CYS A 128 -16.82 -16.73 31.70
CA CYS A 128 -15.89 -16.20 32.71
C CYS A 128 -16.23 -16.68 34.13
N ALA A 129 -17.52 -16.68 34.49
CA ALA A 129 -17.97 -17.13 35.80
C ALA A 129 -17.73 -18.64 36.02
N ALA A 130 -17.92 -19.48 34.99
CA ALA A 130 -17.66 -20.91 35.06
C ALA A 130 -16.16 -21.20 35.28
N VAL A 131 -15.26 -20.51 34.56
CA VAL A 131 -13.81 -20.59 34.77
C VAL A 131 -13.43 -20.19 36.21
N HIS A 132 -14.07 -19.15 36.74
CA HIS A 132 -13.83 -18.71 38.11
C HIS A 132 -14.34 -19.73 39.14
N GLU A 133 -15.54 -20.29 38.94
CA GLU A 133 -16.11 -21.30 39.82
C GLU A 133 -15.29 -22.60 39.80
N GLU A 134 -14.82 -23.04 38.62
CA GLU A 134 -13.92 -24.19 38.45
C GLU A 134 -12.60 -24.00 39.21
N ARG A 135 -11.95 -22.84 39.04
CA ARG A 135 -10.61 -22.57 39.61
C ARG A 135 -10.63 -22.17 41.09
N PHE A 136 -11.73 -21.60 41.58
CA PHE A 136 -11.80 -21.00 42.92
C PHE A 136 -12.91 -21.53 43.82
N GLY A 137 -13.85 -22.33 43.31
CA GLY A 137 -14.90 -23.01 44.08
C GLY A 137 -16.12 -22.16 44.45
N HIS A 138 -16.29 -20.97 43.87
CA HIS A 138 -17.44 -20.09 44.10
C HIS A 138 -17.71 -19.13 42.94
N ALA A 139 -18.93 -18.58 42.89
CA ALA A 139 -19.40 -17.67 41.85
C ALA A 139 -19.67 -16.23 42.36
N GLN A 140 -19.10 -15.80 43.49
CA GLN A 140 -19.42 -14.50 44.11
C GLN A 140 -19.25 -13.26 43.20
N PRO A 141 -18.23 -13.16 42.32
CA PRO A 141 -18.14 -12.05 41.38
C PRO A 141 -19.35 -11.92 40.44
N LEU A 142 -20.00 -13.05 40.08
CA LEU A 142 -21.24 -13.03 39.31
C LEU A 142 -22.40 -12.46 40.14
N HIS A 143 -22.51 -12.83 41.41
CA HIS A 143 -23.55 -12.30 42.31
C HIS A 143 -23.39 -10.80 42.57
N TYR A 144 -22.16 -10.31 42.68
CA TYR A 144 -21.87 -8.87 42.69
C TYR A 144 -22.34 -8.20 41.39
N LEU A 145 -21.93 -8.75 40.24
CA LEU A 145 -22.25 -8.21 38.92
C LEU A 145 -23.75 -8.11 38.65
N LEU A 146 -24.54 -9.06 39.17
CA LEU A 146 -26.01 -9.10 39.06
C LEU A 146 -26.73 -8.40 40.22
N GLY A 147 -26.03 -8.03 41.30
CA GLY A 147 -26.58 -7.29 42.43
C GLY A 147 -27.41 -8.15 43.40
N GLU A 148 -27.14 -9.45 43.47
CA GLU A 148 -27.87 -10.42 44.28
C GLU A 148 -27.59 -10.21 45.78
N GLN A 149 -28.48 -9.45 46.43
CA GLN A 149 -28.35 -9.05 47.84
C GLN A 149 -28.12 -10.25 48.77
N GLY A 150 -27.12 -10.14 49.65
CA GLY A 150 -26.75 -11.20 50.59
C GLY A 150 -25.92 -12.33 50.00
N ARG A 151 -25.47 -12.22 48.74
CA ARG A 151 -24.57 -13.19 48.06
C ARG A 151 -23.23 -12.59 47.61
N TYR A 152 -22.96 -11.35 48.00
CA TYR A 152 -21.71 -10.63 47.77
C TYR A 152 -21.39 -9.75 48.99
N GLU A 153 -20.13 -9.36 49.14
CA GLU A 153 -19.56 -8.57 50.25
C GLU A 153 -19.05 -7.17 49.83
N ASP A 154 -18.96 -6.88 48.52
CA ASP A 154 -18.38 -5.65 47.92
C ASP A 154 -16.88 -5.50 48.23
N ALA A 155 -16.20 -6.65 48.34
CA ALA A 155 -14.76 -6.76 48.56
C ALA A 155 -13.98 -6.65 47.24
N VAL A 156 -12.71 -6.24 47.30
CA VAL A 156 -11.90 -6.00 46.07
C VAL A 156 -11.75 -7.28 45.25
N TRP A 157 -11.67 -8.44 45.92
CA TRP A 157 -11.58 -9.75 45.28
C TRP A 157 -12.87 -10.23 44.60
N GLU A 158 -14.03 -9.63 44.90
CA GLU A 158 -15.26 -9.81 44.11
C GLU A 158 -15.35 -8.80 42.96
N VAL A 159 -15.02 -7.54 43.26
CA VAL A 159 -15.17 -6.39 42.34
C VAL A 159 -14.31 -6.52 41.09
N GLN A 160 -13.04 -6.91 41.22
CA GLN A 160 -12.12 -6.94 40.08
C GLN A 160 -12.47 -8.04 39.05
N PRO A 161 -12.72 -9.31 39.45
CA PRO A 161 -13.22 -10.31 38.50
C PRO A 161 -14.58 -9.92 37.92
N ALA A 162 -15.50 -9.36 38.71
CA ALA A 162 -16.80 -8.91 38.23
C ALA A 162 -16.69 -7.82 37.14
N LEU A 163 -15.74 -6.89 37.27
CA LEU A 163 -15.43 -5.89 36.25
C LEU A 163 -14.83 -6.53 34.99
N MET A 164 -13.94 -7.51 35.12
CA MET A 164 -13.40 -8.25 33.96
C MET A 164 -14.50 -9.01 33.20
N PHE A 165 -15.42 -9.66 33.92
CA PHE A 165 -16.56 -10.36 33.30
C PHE A 165 -17.48 -9.36 32.59
N HIS A 166 -17.79 -8.23 33.23
CA HIS A 166 -18.62 -7.17 32.66
C HIS A 166 -18.04 -6.61 31.36
N MET A 167 -16.75 -6.25 31.37
CA MET A 167 -16.04 -5.74 30.20
C MET A 167 -16.01 -6.75 29.06
N SER A 168 -15.74 -8.03 29.36
CA SER A 168 -15.74 -9.10 28.36
C SER A 168 -17.13 -9.28 27.74
N GLY A 169 -18.19 -9.29 28.56
CA GLY A 169 -19.57 -9.36 28.09
C GLY A 169 -20.01 -8.16 27.24
N LEU A 170 -19.59 -6.93 27.59
CA LEU A 170 -19.87 -5.75 26.79
C LEU A 170 -19.13 -5.79 25.44
N ALA A 171 -17.88 -6.26 25.41
CA ALA A 171 -17.15 -6.46 24.16
C ALA A 171 -17.83 -7.52 23.27
N ALA A 172 -18.25 -8.66 23.84
CA ALA A 172 -19.01 -9.68 23.12
C ALA A 172 -20.33 -9.14 22.56
N MET A 173 -20.99 -8.21 23.26
CA MET A 173 -22.21 -7.55 22.79
C MET A 173 -21.96 -6.61 21.59
N TRP A 174 -20.85 -5.86 21.58
CA TRP A 174 -20.43 -5.08 20.40
C TRP A 174 -20.06 -6.00 19.20
N GLN A 175 -19.30 -7.06 19.45
CA GLN A 175 -18.87 -8.02 18.42
C GLN A 175 -20.05 -8.77 17.79
N ALA A 176 -21.04 -9.14 18.59
CA ALA A 176 -22.29 -9.75 18.10
C ALA A 176 -23.14 -8.77 17.28
N ALA A 177 -22.98 -7.46 17.49
CA ALA A 177 -23.67 -6.40 16.74
C ALA A 177 -22.86 -5.88 15.53
N GLY A 178 -21.86 -6.64 15.06
CA GLY A 178 -21.09 -6.34 13.85
C GLY A 178 -19.86 -5.43 14.06
N VAL A 179 -19.56 -5.03 15.30
CA VAL A 179 -18.43 -4.14 15.62
C VAL A 179 -17.27 -4.94 16.22
N ARG A 180 -16.21 -5.15 15.46
CA ARG A 180 -15.01 -5.87 15.89
C ARG A 180 -13.85 -4.89 16.17
N PRO A 181 -13.07 -5.09 17.26
CA PRO A 181 -11.90 -4.26 17.52
C PRO A 181 -10.77 -4.58 16.53
N ALA A 182 -10.22 -3.54 15.91
CA ALA A 182 -8.94 -3.55 15.22
C ALA A 182 -7.74 -3.37 16.19
N ALA A 183 -8.01 -3.01 17.45
CA ALA A 183 -7.09 -3.06 18.59
C ALA A 183 -7.85 -3.04 19.93
N THR A 184 -7.18 -3.38 21.02
CA THR A 184 -7.67 -3.16 22.39
C THR A 184 -6.70 -2.29 23.18
N VAL A 185 -7.21 -1.47 24.09
CA VAL A 185 -6.41 -0.67 25.03
C VAL A 185 -6.93 -0.89 26.45
N GLY A 186 -6.06 -1.25 27.38
CA GLY A 186 -6.43 -1.44 28.78
C GLY A 186 -5.86 -0.38 29.71
N HIS A 187 -6.64 -0.02 30.74
CA HIS A 187 -6.20 0.80 31.85
C HIS A 187 -6.09 -0.03 33.14
N SER A 188 -4.87 -0.27 33.64
CA SER A 188 -4.63 -1.01 34.90
C SER A 188 -5.23 -2.43 34.81
N GLN A 189 -6.16 -2.82 35.68
CA GLN A 189 -6.84 -4.12 35.56
C GLN A 189 -7.65 -4.31 34.27
N GLY A 190 -8.02 -3.22 33.58
CA GLY A 190 -8.71 -3.29 32.28
C GLY A 190 -7.88 -3.99 31.22
N GLU A 191 -6.54 -4.03 31.37
CA GLU A 191 -5.61 -4.77 30.50
C GLU A 191 -5.88 -6.28 30.49
N LEU A 192 -6.52 -6.84 31.52
CA LEU A 192 -6.88 -8.27 31.57
C LEU A 192 -8.10 -8.59 30.67
N ALA A 193 -9.04 -7.65 30.54
CA ALA A 193 -10.13 -7.74 29.57
C ALA A 193 -9.64 -7.41 28.16
N ALA A 194 -8.80 -6.37 28.01
CA ALA A 194 -8.18 -6.02 26.73
C ALA A 194 -7.37 -7.18 26.15
N GLY A 195 -6.52 -7.83 26.96
CA GLY A 195 -5.70 -8.95 26.55
C GLY A 195 -6.50 -10.22 26.21
N HIS A 196 -7.61 -10.45 26.91
CA HIS A 196 -8.54 -11.52 26.58
C HIS A 196 -9.24 -11.28 25.23
N ILE A 197 -9.80 -10.09 25.01
CA ILE A 197 -10.54 -9.75 23.79
C ILE A 197 -9.61 -9.64 22.57
N ALA A 198 -8.36 -9.24 22.77
CA ALA A 198 -7.32 -9.29 21.75
C ALA A 198 -6.75 -10.70 21.51
N GLY A 199 -7.01 -11.68 22.36
CA GLY A 199 -6.46 -13.04 22.22
C GLY A 199 -5.00 -13.21 22.65
N VAL A 200 -4.29 -12.14 23.03
CA VAL A 200 -2.92 -12.21 23.60
C VAL A 200 -2.87 -12.90 24.98
N MET A 201 -4.03 -13.07 25.63
CA MET A 201 -4.25 -13.94 26.79
C MET A 201 -5.51 -14.79 26.62
N THR A 202 -5.50 -16.00 27.20
CA THR A 202 -6.72 -16.82 27.26
C THR A 202 -7.71 -16.26 28.28
N ARG A 203 -9.01 -16.54 28.10
CA ARG A 203 -10.04 -16.26 29.11
C ARG A 203 -9.69 -16.88 30.47
N GLY A 204 -9.15 -18.10 30.43
CA GLY A 204 -8.72 -18.87 31.60
C GLY A 204 -7.70 -18.10 32.44
N ASP A 205 -6.64 -17.64 31.77
CA ASP A 205 -5.53 -16.94 32.39
C ASP A 205 -5.92 -15.53 32.86
N SER A 206 -6.70 -14.79 32.07
CA SER A 206 -7.18 -13.45 32.47
C SER A 206 -8.08 -13.49 33.71
N VAL A 207 -8.97 -14.49 33.81
CA VAL A 207 -9.79 -14.72 35.01
C VAL A 207 -8.93 -15.18 36.20
N TYR A 208 -7.89 -15.98 35.95
CA TYR A 208 -6.97 -16.44 36.98
C TYR A 208 -6.15 -15.28 37.57
N VAL A 209 -5.50 -14.47 36.72
CA VAL A 209 -4.68 -13.33 37.12
C VAL A 209 -5.52 -12.26 37.82
N VAL A 210 -6.71 -11.88 37.30
CA VAL A 210 -7.55 -10.87 37.98
C VAL A 210 -7.99 -11.31 39.37
N THR A 211 -8.24 -12.62 39.57
CA THR A 211 -8.70 -13.16 40.87
C THR A 211 -7.55 -13.27 41.88
N HIS A 212 -6.36 -13.68 41.46
CA HIS A 212 -5.20 -13.70 42.36
C HIS A 212 -4.69 -12.29 42.68
N ARG A 213 -4.60 -11.40 41.68
CA ARG A 213 -4.28 -9.97 41.86
C ARG A 213 -5.20 -9.33 42.90
N SER A 214 -6.50 -9.52 42.75
CA SER A 214 -7.50 -8.89 43.60
C SER A 214 -7.44 -9.40 45.05
N ARG A 215 -7.25 -10.72 45.24
CA ARG A 215 -6.95 -11.34 46.56
C ARG A 215 -5.64 -10.87 47.19
N LEU A 216 -4.67 -10.39 46.41
CA LEU A 216 -3.42 -9.83 46.94
C LEU A 216 -3.58 -8.38 47.38
N VAL A 217 -4.24 -7.53 46.58
CA VAL A 217 -4.48 -6.12 46.98
C VAL A 217 -5.47 -6.00 48.15
N ASP A 218 -6.39 -6.96 48.30
CA ASP A 218 -7.29 -7.01 49.45
C ASP A 218 -6.53 -7.13 50.78
N GLN A 219 -5.37 -7.81 50.79
CA GLN A 219 -4.47 -7.90 51.95
C GLN A 219 -3.78 -6.56 52.28
N LEU A 220 -3.66 -5.63 51.33
CA LEU A 220 -3.18 -4.26 51.57
C LEU A 220 -4.27 -3.32 52.10
N SER A 221 -5.54 -3.73 52.03
CA SER A 221 -6.71 -2.87 52.25
C SER A 221 -7.04 -2.42 53.70
N PRO A 222 -6.34 -2.80 54.80
CA PRO A 222 -6.66 -2.28 56.14
C PRO A 222 -5.88 -1.03 56.59
N ARG A 223 -5.09 -0.38 55.74
CA ARG A 223 -4.00 0.56 56.17
C ARG A 223 -4.22 2.08 55.96
N GLY A 224 -5.46 2.60 56.00
CA GLY A 224 -5.67 4.06 56.03
C GLY A 224 -5.13 4.82 54.81
N MET A 225 -5.04 4.14 53.68
CA MET A 225 -4.60 4.68 52.39
C MET A 225 -5.80 5.18 51.57
N SER A 226 -5.57 6.04 50.60
CA SER A 226 -6.58 6.50 49.65
C SER A 226 -5.98 6.83 48.29
N MET A 227 -6.85 7.00 47.29
CA MET A 227 -6.50 7.48 45.95
C MET A 227 -7.37 8.68 45.58
N ALA A 228 -6.87 9.61 44.76
CA ALA A 228 -7.63 10.76 44.28
C ALA A 228 -7.33 11.07 42.81
N VAL A 229 -8.36 11.41 42.03
CA VAL A 229 -8.21 12.04 40.71
C VAL A 229 -8.00 13.53 40.88
N LEU A 230 -7.07 14.10 40.13
CA LEU A 230 -6.72 15.51 40.07
C LEU A 230 -6.87 16.03 38.64
N GLY A 231 -7.55 17.16 38.48
CA GLY A 231 -7.67 17.92 37.24
C GLY A 231 -6.61 19.04 37.18
N MET A 232 -5.37 18.68 36.90
CA MET A 232 -4.20 19.56 36.82
C MET A 232 -3.05 18.89 36.07
N ASP A 233 -2.08 19.69 35.62
CA ASP A 233 -0.86 19.19 35.00
C ASP A 233 0.12 18.51 35.99
N ARG A 234 1.13 17.83 35.43
CA ARG A 234 2.13 17.08 36.21
C ARG A 234 2.94 17.99 37.13
N ASP A 235 3.37 19.16 36.65
CA ASP A 235 4.23 20.06 37.42
C ASP A 235 3.47 20.62 38.63
N ALA A 236 2.20 21.00 38.46
CA ALA A 236 1.30 21.40 39.53
C ALA A 236 1.09 20.27 40.55
N CYS A 237 0.91 19.03 40.08
CA CYS A 237 0.79 17.85 40.95
C CYS A 237 2.09 17.59 41.74
N GLU A 238 3.25 17.64 41.11
CA GLU A 238 4.56 17.46 41.76
C GLU A 238 4.84 18.57 42.79
N VAL A 239 4.44 19.82 42.50
CA VAL A 239 4.52 20.94 43.47
C VAL A 239 3.59 20.73 44.67
N LEU A 240 2.41 20.12 44.51
CA LEU A 240 1.54 19.77 45.65
C LEU A 240 2.15 18.64 46.48
N LEU A 241 2.63 17.57 45.85
CA LEU A 241 3.27 16.43 46.52
C LEU A 241 4.51 16.88 47.31
N ALA A 242 5.40 17.69 46.71
CA ALA A 242 6.61 18.20 47.35
C ALA A 242 6.36 19.16 48.54
N ARG A 243 5.11 19.64 48.71
CA ARG A 243 4.69 20.51 49.82
C ARG A 243 3.99 19.75 50.95
N ARG A 244 3.93 18.42 50.90
CA ARG A 244 3.32 17.57 51.93
C ARG A 244 4.39 16.78 52.69
N SER A 245 4.08 16.49 53.95
CA SER A 245 4.95 15.68 54.83
C SER A 245 4.45 14.25 55.02
N GLY A 246 3.18 13.97 54.67
CA GLY A 246 2.68 12.59 54.54
C GLY A 246 3.01 12.00 53.17
N TRP A 247 2.97 10.68 53.06
CA TRP A 247 3.38 9.97 51.85
C TRP A 247 2.26 9.95 50.81
N ALA A 248 2.56 10.37 49.59
CA ALA A 248 1.72 10.19 48.42
C ALA A 248 2.56 10.17 47.14
N GLU A 249 2.13 9.40 46.14
CA GLU A 249 2.81 9.23 44.86
C GLU A 249 1.83 9.42 43.69
N LEU A 250 2.32 9.97 42.58
CA LEU A 250 1.59 10.01 41.32
C LEU A 250 1.50 8.59 40.75
N ALA A 251 0.28 8.06 40.68
CA ALA A 251 -0.08 6.66 40.46
C ALA A 251 -0.66 6.41 39.06
N VAL A 252 -1.34 7.39 38.47
CA VAL A 252 -1.96 7.31 37.14
C VAL A 252 -1.77 8.61 36.37
N ILE A 253 -1.48 8.50 35.07
CA ILE A 253 -1.55 9.59 34.09
C ILE A 253 -2.59 9.16 33.05
N ASN A 254 -3.79 9.71 33.17
CA ASN A 254 -4.86 9.47 32.19
C ASN A 254 -4.67 10.37 30.98
N SER A 255 -4.32 11.63 31.22
CA SER A 255 -3.99 12.64 30.21
C SER A 255 -3.09 13.72 30.84
N PRO A 256 -2.58 14.71 30.09
CA PRO A 256 -1.76 15.79 30.64
C PRO A 256 -2.40 16.50 31.83
N HIS A 257 -3.71 16.74 31.80
CA HIS A 257 -4.44 17.43 32.88
C HIS A 257 -5.35 16.52 33.71
N ILE A 258 -5.37 15.20 33.49
CA ILE A 258 -6.12 14.24 34.33
C ILE A 258 -5.16 13.21 34.90
N LEU A 259 -4.88 13.35 36.19
CA LEU A 259 -3.92 12.54 36.94
C LEU A 259 -4.63 11.81 38.08
N ALA A 260 -4.02 10.76 38.63
CA ALA A 260 -4.41 10.25 39.95
C ALA A 260 -3.22 10.00 40.85
N ILE A 261 -3.35 10.37 42.11
CA ILE A 261 -2.38 10.14 43.18
C ILE A 261 -2.89 9.08 44.15
N ALA A 262 -1.98 8.41 44.84
CA ALA A 262 -2.25 7.39 45.84
C ALA A 262 -1.29 7.52 47.03
N GLY A 263 -1.78 7.33 48.25
CA GLY A 263 -0.97 7.57 49.45
C GLY A 263 -1.74 7.50 50.76
N ASP A 264 -1.13 8.02 51.82
CA ASP A 264 -1.75 8.21 53.14
C ASP A 264 -3.02 9.04 52.99
N ARG A 265 -4.14 8.57 53.56
CA ARG A 265 -5.44 9.24 53.38
C ARG A 265 -5.44 10.70 53.83
N ASP A 266 -4.75 11.02 54.92
CA ASP A 266 -4.66 12.39 55.43
C ASP A 266 -3.92 13.30 54.43
N ALA A 267 -2.82 12.82 53.84
CA ALA A 267 -2.09 13.55 52.78
C ALA A 267 -2.97 13.74 51.53
N ILE A 268 -3.70 12.70 51.11
CA ILE A 268 -4.64 12.77 49.98
C ILE A 268 -5.75 13.81 50.24
N VAL A 269 -6.35 13.81 51.42
CA VAL A 269 -7.40 14.77 51.82
C VAL A 269 -6.86 16.21 51.85
N GLU A 270 -5.65 16.42 52.38
CA GLU A 270 -5.00 17.74 52.36
C GLU A 270 -4.67 18.22 50.93
N ILE A 271 -4.27 17.32 50.02
CA ILE A 271 -4.03 17.67 48.61
C ILE A 271 -5.34 18.03 47.92
N ILE A 272 -6.40 17.24 48.11
CA ILE A 272 -7.75 17.55 47.59
C ILE A 272 -8.20 18.93 48.09
N ALA A 273 -8.04 19.22 49.38
CA ALA A 273 -8.45 20.49 49.98
C ALA A 273 -7.70 21.69 49.38
N GLU A 274 -6.37 21.60 49.19
CA GLU A 274 -5.59 22.68 48.58
C GLU A 274 -5.88 22.85 47.09
N ALA A 275 -6.04 21.77 46.33
CA ALA A 275 -6.44 21.82 44.92
C ALA A 275 -7.81 22.48 44.76
N THR A 276 -8.80 22.05 45.57
CA THR A 276 -10.16 22.63 45.58
C THR A 276 -10.13 24.11 45.97
N ALA A 277 -9.31 24.50 46.95
CA ALA A 277 -9.14 25.91 47.36
C ALA A 277 -8.51 26.79 46.26
N LYS A 278 -7.75 26.18 45.34
CA LYS A 278 -7.20 26.84 44.14
C LYS A 278 -8.17 26.80 42.94
N GLY A 279 -9.36 26.22 43.08
CA GLY A 279 -10.35 26.06 42.01
C GLY A 279 -10.05 24.92 41.04
N GLN A 280 -9.10 24.04 41.35
CA GLN A 280 -8.78 22.85 40.55
C GLN A 280 -9.70 21.69 40.96
N PHE A 281 -10.04 20.82 40.00
CA PHE A 281 -10.81 19.61 40.28
C PHE A 281 -9.96 18.62 41.09
N ALA A 282 -10.47 18.12 42.20
CA ALA A 282 -9.86 17.03 42.95
C ALA A 282 -10.94 16.19 43.64
N LYS A 283 -10.82 14.85 43.60
CA LYS A 283 -11.83 13.96 44.16
C LYS A 283 -11.26 12.62 44.61
N GLU A 284 -11.60 12.20 45.83
CA GLU A 284 -11.30 10.86 46.37
C GLU A 284 -11.98 9.76 45.53
N ILE A 285 -11.21 8.74 45.16
CA ILE A 285 -11.69 7.52 44.48
C ILE A 285 -12.04 6.48 45.55
N ARG A 286 -13.09 5.69 45.33
CA ARG A 286 -13.44 4.56 46.21
C ARG A 286 -12.53 3.36 45.95
N VAL A 287 -11.25 3.51 46.30
CA VAL A 287 -10.21 2.46 46.27
C VAL A 287 -9.39 2.59 47.56
N SER A 288 -9.46 1.57 48.42
CA SER A 288 -8.90 1.60 49.78
C SER A 288 -7.44 1.10 49.89
N TYR A 289 -6.74 0.94 48.75
CA TYR A 289 -5.35 0.49 48.69
C TYR A 289 -4.58 1.34 47.67
N PRO A 290 -3.28 1.64 47.89
CA PRO A 290 -2.52 2.56 47.05
C PRO A 290 -1.91 1.81 45.85
N ALA A 291 -2.75 1.48 44.87
CA ALA A 291 -2.31 0.88 43.61
C ALA A 291 -1.26 1.75 42.90
N HIS A 292 -0.36 1.14 42.13
CA HIS A 292 0.60 1.86 41.27
C HIS A 292 1.62 2.74 42.03
N THR A 293 1.95 2.36 43.27
CA THR A 293 2.90 3.06 44.16
C THR A 293 4.05 2.15 44.61
N SER A 294 5.08 2.75 45.21
CA SER A 294 6.21 2.02 45.83
C SER A 294 5.80 0.96 46.84
N LEU A 295 4.71 1.15 47.59
CA LEU A 295 4.23 0.20 48.61
C LEU A 295 3.90 -1.20 48.05
N VAL A 296 3.47 -1.27 46.77
CA VAL A 296 3.18 -2.55 46.11
C VAL A 296 4.43 -3.45 46.00
N ALA A 297 5.64 -2.89 46.10
CA ALA A 297 6.88 -3.67 46.05
C ALA A 297 7.00 -4.68 47.20
N GLU A 298 6.35 -4.43 48.36
CA GLU A 298 6.27 -5.40 49.47
C GLU A 298 5.62 -6.73 49.03
N LEU A 299 4.71 -6.68 48.05
CA LEU A 299 4.00 -7.86 47.55
C LEU A 299 4.77 -8.67 46.50
N ARG A 300 5.88 -8.16 45.93
CA ARG A 300 6.51 -8.75 44.72
C ARG A 300 6.67 -10.27 44.83
N ARG A 301 7.28 -10.74 45.92
CA ARG A 301 7.51 -12.17 46.16
C ARG A 301 6.20 -12.98 46.20
N THR A 302 5.20 -12.52 46.93
CA THR A 302 3.90 -13.22 47.06
C THR A 302 3.03 -13.09 45.80
N PHE A 303 3.30 -12.09 44.96
CA PHE A 303 2.72 -11.95 43.62
C PHE A 303 3.28 -13.01 42.67
N GLN A 304 4.61 -13.12 42.59
CA GLN A 304 5.32 -14.13 41.80
C GLN A 304 4.97 -15.56 42.29
N GLU A 305 5.08 -15.84 43.59
CA GLU A 305 4.78 -17.15 44.22
C GLU A 305 3.32 -17.64 44.04
N ARG A 306 2.36 -16.80 43.62
CA ARG A 306 0.92 -17.17 43.64
C ARG A 306 0.17 -17.02 42.32
N ILE A 307 0.71 -16.33 41.31
CA ILE A 307 -0.06 -16.00 40.09
C ILE A 307 0.31 -16.89 38.90
N PHE A 308 1.48 -17.53 38.87
CA PHE A 308 2.01 -18.11 37.62
C PHE A 308 1.95 -19.64 37.55
N ASP A 309 1.89 -20.35 38.69
CA ASP A 309 1.77 -21.83 38.76
C ASP A 309 0.54 -22.42 38.02
N GLY A 310 -0.52 -21.63 37.83
CA GLY A 310 -1.78 -22.06 37.21
C GLY A 310 -2.08 -21.45 35.83
N MET A 311 -1.11 -20.75 35.22
CA MET A 311 -1.27 -20.15 33.90
C MET A 311 -0.95 -21.14 32.77
N SER A 312 -1.56 -20.92 31.60
CA SER A 312 -1.45 -21.80 30.43
C SER A 312 -0.14 -21.63 29.66
N GLY A 313 0.59 -20.52 29.89
CA GLY A 313 1.90 -20.19 29.34
C GLY A 313 2.59 -19.11 30.19
N SER A 314 3.86 -18.85 29.92
CA SER A 314 4.66 -17.82 30.64
C SER A 314 4.76 -16.47 29.91
N HIS A 315 4.47 -16.43 28.61
CA HIS A 315 4.54 -15.24 27.75
C HIS A 315 3.19 -15.00 27.07
N PHE A 316 2.94 -13.75 26.68
CA PHE A 316 1.75 -13.39 25.88
C PHE A 316 1.74 -14.10 24.53
N ALA A 317 0.55 -14.46 24.06
CA ALA A 317 0.36 -15.05 22.74
C ALA A 317 0.45 -13.99 21.63
N ASP A 318 0.90 -14.40 20.44
CA ASP A 318 0.78 -13.58 19.24
C ASP A 318 -0.69 -13.46 18.80
N SER A 319 -1.06 -12.32 18.21
CA SER A 319 -2.43 -12.08 17.76
C SER A 319 -2.52 -11.01 16.66
N GLU A 320 -3.49 -11.23 15.76
CA GLU A 320 -3.94 -10.29 14.73
C GLU A 320 -4.53 -9.00 15.30
N ILE A 321 -4.98 -9.00 16.56
CA ILE A 321 -5.52 -7.82 17.26
C ILE A 321 -4.45 -7.28 18.22
N PRO A 322 -3.82 -6.12 17.95
CA PRO A 322 -2.89 -5.50 18.89
C PRO A 322 -3.56 -5.13 20.22
N CYS A 323 -2.86 -5.39 21.32
CA CYS A 323 -3.27 -4.99 22.66
C CYS A 323 -2.28 -3.95 23.20
N TYR A 324 -2.75 -2.76 23.59
CA TYR A 324 -1.93 -1.71 24.20
C TYR A 324 -2.18 -1.67 25.70
N GLY A 325 -1.11 -1.76 26.48
CA GLY A 325 -1.20 -1.80 27.94
C GLY A 325 -0.66 -0.53 28.56
N ALA A 326 -1.50 0.14 29.35
CA ALA A 326 -1.10 1.33 30.10
C ALA A 326 -0.04 1.04 31.19
N THR A 327 0.32 -0.22 31.47
CA THR A 327 1.48 -0.60 32.29
C THR A 327 2.79 0.04 31.81
N LEU A 328 3.03 -0.02 30.49
CA LEU A 328 4.24 0.53 29.84
C LEU A 328 3.89 1.73 28.95
N GLY A 329 2.66 1.79 28.43
CA GLY A 329 2.21 2.83 27.51
C GLY A 329 2.36 2.46 26.03
N GLU A 330 2.54 1.18 25.74
CA GLU A 330 2.87 0.65 24.41
C GLU A 330 2.17 -0.71 24.15
N ARG A 331 2.45 -1.32 22.99
CA ARG A 331 1.90 -2.62 22.60
C ARG A 331 2.47 -3.75 23.49
N ILE A 332 1.61 -4.67 23.90
CA ILE A 332 2.00 -5.93 24.54
C ILE A 332 2.47 -6.90 23.45
N THR A 333 3.71 -7.37 23.56
CA THR A 333 4.36 -8.28 22.60
C THR A 333 4.64 -9.65 23.22
N THR A 334 4.97 -10.63 22.37
CA THR A 334 5.34 -12.00 22.76
C THR A 334 6.66 -12.09 23.54
N GLU A 335 7.48 -11.04 23.53
CA GLU A 335 8.73 -10.95 24.31
C GLU A 335 8.49 -10.70 25.81
N LEU A 336 7.28 -10.30 26.20
CA LEU A 336 6.95 -9.97 27.58
C LEU A 336 6.52 -11.21 28.36
N GLU A 337 7.18 -11.46 29.50
CA GLU A 337 6.75 -12.46 30.46
C GLU A 337 5.54 -11.98 31.26
N HIS A 338 4.54 -12.84 31.40
CA HIS A 338 3.38 -12.59 32.27
C HIS A 338 3.78 -12.35 33.72
N GLU A 339 4.85 -13.00 34.21
CA GLU A 339 5.32 -12.86 35.59
C GLU A 339 5.70 -11.41 35.91
N GLU A 340 6.60 -10.84 35.12
CA GLU A 340 7.06 -9.48 35.32
C GLU A 340 5.99 -8.45 34.93
N TYR A 341 5.30 -8.67 33.81
CA TYR A 341 4.31 -7.71 33.29
C TYR A 341 3.15 -7.49 34.25
N TRP A 342 2.55 -8.54 34.80
CA TRP A 342 1.40 -8.36 35.71
C TRP A 342 1.79 -7.77 37.06
N TYR A 343 3.03 -8.00 37.51
CA TYR A 343 3.59 -7.31 38.66
C TYR A 343 3.79 -5.82 38.36
N TRP A 344 4.40 -5.48 37.21
CA TRP A 344 4.53 -4.10 36.74
C TRP A 344 3.18 -3.42 36.58
N ASN A 345 2.15 -4.09 36.06
CA ASN A 345 0.82 -3.51 35.91
C ASN A 345 0.26 -3.04 37.27
N LEU A 346 0.44 -3.83 38.34
CA LEU A 346 -0.03 -3.45 39.66
C LEU A 346 0.89 -2.42 40.37
N ARG A 347 2.20 -2.47 40.11
CA ARG A 347 3.24 -1.70 40.80
C ARG A 347 3.54 -0.36 40.15
N ASN A 348 3.65 -0.30 38.83
CA ASN A 348 4.11 0.87 38.08
C ASN A 348 2.95 1.84 37.85
N ARG A 349 3.32 3.11 37.60
CA ARG A 349 2.39 4.18 37.24
C ARG A 349 1.69 3.87 35.94
N VAL A 350 0.36 3.98 35.92
CA VAL A 350 -0.44 3.79 34.71
C VAL A 350 -0.18 4.93 33.73
N ARG A 351 0.24 4.60 32.51
CA ARG A 351 0.52 5.48 31.36
C ARG A 351 -0.55 5.33 30.27
N PHE A 352 -1.79 5.61 30.64
CA PHE A 352 -2.92 5.57 29.72
C PHE A 352 -2.81 6.70 28.67
N ASP A 353 -2.17 7.81 29.03
CA ASP A 353 -1.71 8.86 28.11
C ASP A 353 -0.94 8.30 26.91
N LEU A 354 0.09 7.48 27.16
CA LEU A 354 0.91 6.89 26.10
C LEU A 354 0.18 5.77 25.36
N ALA A 355 -0.54 4.89 26.05
CA ALA A 355 -1.21 3.75 25.40
C ALA A 355 -2.25 4.20 24.36
N ILE A 356 -2.95 5.31 24.62
CA ILE A 356 -3.89 5.91 23.65
C ILE A 356 -3.16 6.59 22.49
N VAL A 357 -2.07 7.30 22.76
CA VAL A 357 -1.25 7.91 21.70
C VAL A 357 -0.64 6.84 20.79
N ALA A 358 -0.14 5.74 21.34
CA ALA A 358 0.38 4.60 20.59
C ALA A 358 -0.70 3.96 19.71
N ALA A 359 -1.84 3.57 20.28
CA ALA A 359 -2.94 2.98 19.52
C ALA A 359 -3.46 3.90 18.39
N ALA A 360 -3.54 5.22 18.63
CA ALA A 360 -3.97 6.19 17.63
C ALA A 360 -2.92 6.47 16.54
N THR A 361 -1.62 6.30 16.87
CA THR A 361 -0.51 6.37 15.90
C THR A 361 -0.59 5.16 14.97
N ASP A 362 -0.63 3.94 15.54
CA ASP A 362 -0.72 2.64 14.85
C ASP A 362 -2.03 2.43 14.05
N GLY A 363 -2.93 3.40 14.10
CA GLY A 363 -3.94 3.60 13.08
C GLY A 363 -5.38 3.66 13.56
N ILE A 364 -5.63 3.53 14.86
CA ILE A 364 -6.98 3.55 15.44
C ILE A 364 -7.56 4.97 15.42
N ASP A 365 -8.76 5.11 14.88
CA ASP A 365 -9.46 6.40 14.75
C ASP A 365 -10.76 6.47 15.58
N THR A 366 -11.34 5.33 15.96
CA THR A 366 -12.64 5.25 16.61
C THR A 366 -12.51 4.49 17.93
N PHE A 367 -12.50 5.21 19.05
CA PHE A 367 -12.30 4.64 20.38
C PHE A 367 -13.65 4.43 21.09
N ILE A 368 -13.95 3.18 21.47
CA ILE A 368 -15.18 2.81 22.17
C ILE A 368 -14.83 2.44 23.61
N GLU A 369 -15.31 3.22 24.60
CA GLU A 369 -15.16 2.85 26.01
C GLU A 369 -16.15 1.72 26.37
N VAL A 370 -15.60 0.54 26.64
CA VAL A 370 -16.32 -0.72 26.91
C VAL A 370 -16.73 -0.78 28.38
N ALA A 371 -17.73 0.03 28.75
CA ALA A 371 -18.20 0.19 30.12
C ALA A 371 -19.68 0.55 30.22
N GLU A 372 -20.36 0.16 31.32
CA GLU A 372 -21.71 0.64 31.65
C GLU A 372 -21.81 2.18 31.68
N HIS A 373 -20.73 2.87 32.03
CA HIS A 373 -20.70 4.33 32.07
C HIS A 373 -19.28 4.83 31.79
N PRO A 374 -19.09 5.75 30.83
CA PRO A 374 -17.78 6.27 30.50
C PRO A 374 -17.16 7.03 31.67
N THR A 375 -15.87 6.80 31.87
CA THR A 375 -15.02 7.54 32.82
C THR A 375 -13.71 8.01 32.21
N LEU A 376 -13.31 7.47 31.06
CA LEU A 376 -12.06 7.80 30.36
C LEU A 376 -12.27 8.69 29.13
N GLN A 377 -13.49 8.86 28.61
CA GLN A 377 -13.78 9.69 27.41
C GLN A 377 -13.12 11.07 27.38
N LEU A 378 -13.08 11.82 28.49
CA LEU A 378 -12.43 13.14 28.52
C LEU A 378 -10.90 13.02 28.37
N ALA A 379 -10.30 12.02 29.03
CA ALA A 379 -8.87 11.74 28.91
C ALA A 379 -8.52 11.21 27.51
N LEU A 380 -9.38 10.36 26.93
CA LEU A 380 -9.29 9.92 25.53
C LEU A 380 -9.25 11.13 24.60
N GLN A 381 -10.27 11.99 24.65
CA GLN A 381 -10.34 13.21 23.81
C GLN A 381 -9.10 14.09 23.97
N GLU A 382 -8.63 14.30 25.20
CA GLU A 382 -7.43 15.08 25.46
C GLU A 382 -6.17 14.45 24.86
N ASN A 383 -5.94 13.15 25.08
CA ASN A 383 -4.79 12.42 24.51
C ASN A 383 -4.81 12.41 22.99
N LEU A 384 -5.99 12.33 22.38
CA LEU A 384 -6.16 12.36 20.93
C LEU A 384 -5.78 13.71 20.31
N THR A 385 -5.72 14.80 21.10
CA THR A 385 -5.10 16.06 20.66
C THR A 385 -3.57 16.05 20.65
N LEU A 386 -2.95 15.13 21.41
CA LEU A 386 -1.50 14.97 21.58
C LEU A 386 -0.90 13.96 20.62
N VAL A 387 -1.73 13.09 20.02
CA VAL A 387 -1.31 12.17 18.97
C VAL A 387 -0.49 12.97 17.98
N PRO A 388 0.77 12.58 17.72
CA PRO A 388 1.63 13.32 16.82
C PRO A 388 0.89 13.52 15.52
N ARG A 389 0.47 14.77 15.28
CA ARG A 389 0.06 15.19 13.96
C ARG A 389 1.31 15.06 13.14
N ASN A 390 1.42 13.94 12.43
CA ASN A 390 2.26 13.96 11.28
C ASN A 390 1.72 15.15 10.46
N PRO A 391 2.53 16.16 10.10
CA PRO A 391 2.10 17.19 9.18
C PRO A 391 1.80 16.58 7.82
N GLU A 392 2.15 15.31 7.64
CA GLU A 392 1.68 14.47 6.56
C GLU A 392 0.21 14.11 6.67
N LEU A 393 -0.40 14.17 7.85
CA LEU A 393 -1.82 14.01 8.17
C LEU A 393 -2.56 15.36 8.37
N PRO A 394 -3.40 15.82 7.41
CA PRO A 394 -4.55 16.63 7.79
C PRO A 394 -5.42 15.75 8.71
N PRO A 395 -6.19 16.37 9.59
CA PRO A 395 -6.62 15.81 10.87
C PRO A 395 -7.35 14.47 10.74
N ARG A 396 -6.77 13.43 11.35
CA ARG A 396 -7.46 12.16 11.60
C ARG A 396 -8.68 12.47 12.47
N GLU A 397 -9.87 12.28 11.91
CA GLU A 397 -11.11 12.60 12.62
C GLU A 397 -11.38 11.53 13.67
N PHE A 398 -10.91 11.76 14.88
CA PHE A 398 -11.09 10.84 15.99
C PHE A 398 -12.53 10.85 16.51
N ALA A 399 -13.13 9.66 16.58
CA ALA A 399 -14.40 9.44 17.25
C ALA A 399 -14.17 8.81 18.63
N VAL A 400 -14.89 9.28 19.65
CA VAL A 400 -14.88 8.69 21.00
C VAL A 400 -16.32 8.41 21.40
N LEU A 401 -16.65 7.13 21.61
CA LEU A 401 -18.00 6.65 21.95
C LEU A 401 -18.01 5.93 23.30
N GLY A 402 -19.20 5.77 23.86
CA GLY A 402 -19.44 4.96 25.05
C GLY A 402 -20.26 3.73 24.70
N THR A 403 -20.29 2.74 25.60
CA THR A 403 -21.21 1.61 25.46
C THR A 403 -22.58 1.91 26.05
N SER A 404 -22.64 2.66 27.17
CA SER A 404 -23.89 2.99 27.86
C SER A 404 -23.71 4.13 28.87
N LEU A 405 -24.76 4.43 29.62
CA LEU A 405 -24.78 5.36 30.75
C LEU A 405 -25.30 4.67 32.02
N ARG A 406 -24.82 5.11 33.20
CA ARG A 406 -25.27 4.60 34.52
C ARG A 406 -26.80 4.69 34.73
N THR A 407 -27.46 5.61 34.03
CA THR A 407 -28.91 5.84 34.09
C THR A 407 -29.72 5.02 33.08
N ALA A 408 -29.07 4.17 32.27
CA ALA A 408 -29.76 3.34 31.28
C ALA A 408 -30.65 2.28 31.95
N ASP A 409 -31.88 2.16 31.44
CA ASP A 409 -32.88 1.16 31.83
C ASP A 409 -33.14 0.12 30.73
N SER A 410 -32.50 0.28 29.57
CA SER A 410 -32.74 -0.42 28.32
C SER A 410 -31.50 -0.33 27.42
N LEU A 411 -31.40 -1.18 26.39
CA LEU A 411 -30.29 -1.16 25.41
C LEU A 411 -30.38 -0.02 24.38
N ARG A 412 -31.20 1.01 24.62
CA ARG A 412 -31.37 2.17 23.73
C ARG A 412 -30.09 2.98 23.56
N GLU A 413 -29.40 3.25 24.67
CA GLU A 413 -28.13 4.00 24.65
C GLU A 413 -27.06 3.25 23.84
N PHE A 414 -26.93 1.94 24.09
CA PHE A 414 -26.05 1.06 23.31
C PHE A 414 -26.44 1.06 21.82
N THR A 415 -27.73 0.98 21.51
CA THR A 415 -28.24 0.99 20.12
C THR A 415 -27.96 2.32 19.42
N ALA A 416 -28.07 3.46 20.11
CA ALA A 416 -27.74 4.77 19.55
C ALA A 416 -26.24 4.91 19.26
N ASN A 417 -25.37 4.46 20.18
CA ASN A 417 -23.92 4.44 19.96
C ASN A 417 -23.53 3.45 18.84
N LEU A 418 -24.19 2.29 18.75
CA LEU A 418 -24.03 1.34 17.64
C LEU A 418 -24.44 1.95 16.30
N ALA A 419 -25.58 2.65 16.26
CA ALA A 419 -26.06 3.33 15.05
C ALA A 419 -25.06 4.40 14.58
N ALA A 420 -24.44 5.14 15.50
CA ALA A 420 -23.38 6.09 15.17
C ALA A 420 -22.16 5.43 14.50
N VAL A 421 -21.74 4.24 14.96
CA VAL A 421 -20.70 3.44 14.29
C VAL A 421 -21.17 2.97 12.91
N ALA A 422 -22.37 2.38 12.82
CA ALA A 422 -22.90 1.80 11.58
C ALA A 422 -23.10 2.83 10.45
N VAL A 423 -23.39 4.10 10.76
CA VAL A 423 -23.47 5.17 9.74
C VAL A 423 -22.13 5.81 9.39
N SER A 424 -21.09 5.64 10.20
CA SER A 424 -19.78 6.28 10.02
C SER A 424 -18.66 5.35 9.53
N ASP A 425 -18.81 4.04 9.71
CA ASP A 425 -17.87 3.03 9.19
C ASP A 425 -18.34 2.40 7.87
N LEU A 426 -17.56 2.55 6.80
CA LEU A 426 -17.79 1.89 5.52
C LEU A 426 -17.83 0.37 5.64
N GLY A 427 -17.01 -0.21 6.53
CA GLY A 427 -16.84 -1.65 6.73
C GLY A 427 -17.87 -2.35 7.63
N TYR A 428 -18.85 -1.62 8.17
CA TYR A 428 -19.81 -2.17 9.14
C TYR A 428 -20.57 -3.40 8.61
N ASP A 429 -20.55 -4.49 9.38
CA ASP A 429 -21.20 -5.75 9.04
C ASP A 429 -22.72 -5.73 9.34
N TRP A 430 -23.49 -5.33 8.33
CA TRP A 430 -24.95 -5.31 8.39
C TRP A 430 -25.59 -6.69 8.57
N GLN A 431 -24.90 -7.79 8.25
CA GLN A 431 -25.48 -9.13 8.44
C GLN A 431 -25.49 -9.57 9.90
N ALA A 432 -24.64 -8.97 10.75
CA ALA A 432 -24.68 -9.20 12.20
C ALA A 432 -26.01 -8.80 12.85
N LEU A 433 -26.83 -7.96 12.18
CA LEU A 433 -28.16 -7.58 12.64
C LEU A 433 -29.28 -8.56 12.23
N CYS A 434 -28.96 -9.63 11.48
CA CYS A 434 -29.93 -10.61 10.98
C CYS A 434 -30.21 -11.70 12.03
N VAL A 435 -31.46 -11.83 12.48
CA VAL A 435 -31.87 -12.76 13.56
C VAL A 435 -32.45 -14.06 13.02
N GLU A 436 -33.22 -13.98 11.95
CA GLU A 436 -33.68 -15.12 11.15
C GLU A 436 -33.37 -14.85 9.68
N ASP A 437 -33.04 -15.87 8.89
CA ASP A 437 -33.00 -15.77 7.44
C ASP A 437 -34.12 -16.62 6.81
N THR A 438 -35.20 -15.95 6.35
CA THR A 438 -36.29 -16.62 5.62
C THR A 438 -36.66 -15.85 4.38
N VAL A 439 -36.31 -16.42 3.22
CA VAL A 439 -36.59 -15.86 1.90
C VAL A 439 -38.07 -15.49 1.76
N CYS A 440 -38.34 -14.18 1.63
CA CYS A 440 -39.68 -13.67 1.41
C CYS A 440 -39.80 -12.98 0.04
N PRO A 441 -40.98 -13.04 -0.62
CA PRO A 441 -41.20 -12.38 -1.90
C PRO A 441 -40.93 -10.87 -1.80
N PRO A 442 -40.35 -10.24 -2.85
CA PRO A 442 -40.10 -8.80 -2.86
C PRO A 442 -41.39 -8.01 -2.71
N LEU A 443 -41.29 -6.78 -2.20
CA LEU A 443 -42.42 -5.86 -2.13
C LEU A 443 -42.83 -5.43 -3.56
N PRO A 444 -44.12 -5.56 -3.95
CA PRO A 444 -44.61 -5.06 -5.24
C PRO A 444 -44.40 -3.55 -5.37
N ASP A 445 -44.03 -3.11 -6.56
CA ASP A 445 -43.84 -1.70 -6.96
C ASP A 445 -42.96 -0.87 -6.01
N PHE A 446 -42.05 -1.53 -5.27
CA PHE A 446 -41.16 -0.87 -4.32
C PHE A 446 -40.19 0.11 -5.03
N PRO A 447 -39.96 1.32 -4.48
CA PRO A 447 -39.19 2.36 -5.18
C PRO A 447 -37.77 1.92 -5.54
N HIS A 448 -37.41 2.01 -6.82
CA HIS A 448 -36.02 1.87 -7.28
C HIS A 448 -35.13 2.97 -6.68
N THR A 449 -33.85 2.65 -6.47
CA THR A 449 -32.82 3.59 -6.01
C THR A 449 -32.84 4.91 -6.79
N VAL A 450 -32.80 6.03 -6.08
CA VAL A 450 -32.66 7.37 -6.65
C VAL A 450 -31.22 7.58 -7.10
N MET A 451 -31.00 7.43 -8.40
CA MET A 451 -29.76 7.85 -9.04
C MET A 451 -29.79 9.37 -9.27
N LYS A 452 -28.67 10.05 -9.03
CA LYS A 452 -28.50 11.46 -9.40
C LYS A 452 -28.56 11.59 -10.93
N SER A 453 -29.67 12.11 -11.46
CA SER A 453 -29.78 12.35 -12.89
C SER A 453 -28.83 13.48 -13.30
N GLN A 454 -27.79 13.13 -14.05
CA GLN A 454 -26.94 14.08 -14.77
C GLN A 454 -27.21 13.93 -16.26
N ARG A 455 -27.38 15.04 -16.96
CA ARG A 455 -27.62 15.04 -18.41
C ARG A 455 -26.30 14.83 -19.15
N LEU A 456 -25.86 13.58 -19.20
CA LEU A 456 -24.71 13.14 -19.96
C LEU A 456 -25.14 12.89 -21.42
N TRP A 457 -25.16 13.95 -22.21
CA TRP A 457 -25.55 13.91 -23.63
C TRP A 457 -24.54 14.69 -24.46
N ALA A 458 -23.89 14.02 -25.42
CA ALA A 458 -23.07 14.72 -26.41
C ALA A 458 -23.96 15.69 -27.22
N ALA A 459 -23.45 16.87 -27.53
CA ALA A 459 -24.18 17.84 -28.33
C ALA A 459 -24.23 17.36 -29.79
N ALA A 460 -25.36 17.56 -30.47
CA ALA A 460 -25.45 17.25 -31.89
C ALA A 460 -24.53 18.22 -32.67
N GLY A 461 -23.39 17.71 -33.14
CA GLY A 461 -22.33 18.50 -33.77
C GLY A 461 -21.09 18.72 -32.90
N SER A 462 -21.07 18.31 -31.63
CA SER A 462 -19.79 18.17 -30.92
C SER A 462 -19.06 16.94 -31.46
N SER A 463 -17.99 17.18 -32.22
CA SER A 463 -16.87 16.25 -32.27
C SER A 463 -16.50 15.84 -30.85
N ALA A 464 -16.16 14.58 -30.61
CA ALA A 464 -15.81 14.06 -29.28
C ALA A 464 -14.38 14.49 -28.83
N ALA A 465 -14.01 15.73 -29.12
CA ALA A 465 -12.65 16.27 -29.02
C ALA A 465 -12.49 17.38 -27.97
N GLU A 466 -13.57 17.84 -27.33
CA GLU A 466 -13.52 18.93 -26.34
C GLU A 466 -14.38 18.59 -25.12
N ALA A 467 -13.83 18.87 -23.93
CA ALA A 467 -14.40 18.63 -22.59
C ALA A 467 -14.34 17.19 -22.02
N CYS A 468 -13.26 16.46 -22.28
CA CYS A 468 -12.46 16.05 -21.13
C CYS A 468 -11.59 17.25 -20.72
N SER A 469 -11.56 17.58 -19.42
CA SER A 469 -10.45 18.36 -18.87
C SER A 469 -9.28 17.40 -18.70
N GLU A 470 -8.67 16.99 -19.82
CA GLU A 470 -7.38 16.29 -19.76
C GLU A 470 -6.37 17.23 -19.09
N ALA A 471 -5.67 16.73 -18.07
CA ALA A 471 -4.37 17.30 -17.73
C ALA A 471 -3.51 17.26 -19.01
N GLU A 472 -2.68 18.29 -19.25
CA GLU A 472 -1.93 18.40 -20.50
C GLU A 472 -1.22 17.07 -20.82
N PRO A 473 -1.43 16.48 -22.01
CA PRO A 473 -0.92 15.14 -22.30
C PRO A 473 0.61 15.16 -22.25
N VAL A 474 1.16 14.40 -21.30
CA VAL A 474 2.60 14.24 -21.10
C VAL A 474 3.21 13.73 -22.41
N ARG A 475 3.94 14.60 -23.11
CA ARG A 475 4.50 14.27 -24.41
C ARG A 475 5.57 13.19 -24.24
N PRO A 476 5.54 12.11 -25.04
CA PRO A 476 6.57 11.08 -24.95
C PRO A 476 7.95 11.66 -25.31
N LEU A 477 8.96 11.31 -24.51
CA LEU A 477 10.34 11.60 -24.82
C LEU A 477 10.97 10.46 -25.62
N ARG A 478 12.00 10.81 -26.39
CA ARG A 478 12.90 9.90 -27.07
C ARG A 478 14.21 9.87 -26.29
N LEU A 479 14.54 8.72 -25.72
CA LEU A 479 15.76 8.49 -24.95
C LEU A 479 16.73 7.56 -25.70
N ALA A 480 18.00 7.59 -25.34
CA ALA A 480 19.01 6.62 -25.77
C ALA A 480 19.82 6.11 -24.57
N GLU A 481 20.20 4.83 -24.59
CA GLU A 481 21.19 4.29 -23.65
C GLU A 481 22.58 4.84 -24.00
N SER A 482 23.31 5.33 -23.00
CA SER A 482 24.68 5.82 -23.17
C SER A 482 25.58 5.38 -22.02
N TRP A 483 26.90 5.46 -22.24
CA TRP A 483 27.91 5.03 -21.29
C TRP A 483 28.87 6.17 -20.96
N THR A 484 28.97 6.50 -19.67
CA THR A 484 29.75 7.63 -19.18
C THR A 484 30.94 7.16 -18.37
N ARG A 485 32.14 7.60 -18.74
CA ARG A 485 33.38 7.25 -18.04
C ARG A 485 33.44 7.91 -16.66
N LEU A 486 33.64 7.13 -15.60
CA LEU A 486 33.74 7.60 -14.23
C LEU A 486 35.15 8.13 -13.92
N GLU A 487 35.31 9.45 -13.95
CA GLU A 487 36.54 10.16 -13.59
C GLU A 487 36.81 10.19 -12.07
N ARG A 488 35.74 10.26 -11.26
CA ARG A 488 35.78 10.21 -9.79
C ARG A 488 34.88 9.09 -9.31
N ARG A 489 35.25 8.42 -8.20
CA ARG A 489 34.54 7.25 -7.67
C ARG A 489 34.49 7.34 -6.15
N SER A 490 33.28 7.34 -5.61
CA SER A 490 33.07 7.09 -4.18
C SER A 490 33.11 5.58 -3.96
N LEU A 491 33.86 5.12 -2.95
CA LEU A 491 33.99 3.70 -2.63
C LEU A 491 33.26 3.35 -1.34
N VAL A 492 32.73 2.13 -1.28
CA VAL A 492 32.21 1.52 -0.05
C VAL A 492 33.34 0.76 0.70
N PRO A 493 33.19 0.44 2.00
CA PRO A 493 34.14 -0.38 2.73
C PRO A 493 34.34 -1.76 2.08
N PRO A 494 35.47 -2.44 2.33
CA PRO A 494 35.71 -3.81 1.85
C PRO A 494 34.58 -4.75 2.26
N ARG A 495 34.20 -5.64 1.35
CA ARG A 495 33.05 -6.55 1.46
C ARG A 495 33.44 -8.02 1.50
N ASP A 496 32.53 -8.85 1.99
CA ASP A 496 32.72 -10.31 2.10
C ASP A 496 32.01 -11.01 0.94
N VAL A 497 32.79 -11.53 0.00
CA VAL A 497 32.33 -11.86 -1.36
C VAL A 497 32.21 -13.36 -1.60
N LEU A 498 31.00 -13.81 -1.96
CA LEU A 498 30.75 -15.14 -2.50
C LEU A 498 30.83 -15.11 -4.04
N VAL A 499 31.81 -15.82 -4.61
CA VAL A 499 32.01 -15.88 -6.06
C VAL A 499 31.37 -17.15 -6.63
N VAL A 500 30.42 -16.98 -7.54
CA VAL A 500 29.65 -18.07 -8.18
C VAL A 500 30.10 -18.24 -9.62
N ASP A 501 30.80 -19.34 -9.90
CA ASP A 501 31.03 -19.86 -11.26
C ASP A 501 30.27 -21.18 -11.43
N HIS A 502 28.94 -21.07 -11.62
CA HIS A 502 28.06 -22.22 -11.82
C HIS A 502 28.42 -23.04 -13.06
N THR A 503 29.09 -22.42 -14.05
CA THR A 503 29.49 -23.08 -15.30
C THR A 503 30.79 -23.89 -15.17
N GLY A 504 31.61 -23.61 -14.15
CA GLY A 504 32.99 -24.08 -14.04
C GLY A 504 33.92 -23.60 -15.17
N ARG A 505 33.52 -22.59 -15.95
CA ARG A 505 34.25 -22.06 -17.11
C ARG A 505 34.99 -20.74 -16.83
N CYS A 506 34.86 -20.19 -15.61
CA CYS A 506 35.56 -19.00 -15.15
C CYS A 506 36.63 -19.27 -14.05
N PRO A 507 37.29 -20.45 -13.93
CA PRO A 507 38.02 -20.81 -12.71
C PRO A 507 39.23 -19.90 -12.43
N GLU A 508 39.92 -19.43 -13.47
CA GLU A 508 41.06 -18.51 -13.32
C GLU A 508 40.60 -17.12 -12.83
N LEU A 509 39.53 -16.58 -13.43
CA LEU A 509 38.94 -15.30 -13.02
C LEU A 509 38.36 -15.39 -11.60
N ALA A 510 37.68 -16.49 -11.26
CA ALA A 510 37.09 -16.70 -9.94
C ALA A 510 38.16 -16.79 -8.83
N ALA A 511 39.24 -17.55 -9.06
CA ALA A 511 40.37 -17.63 -8.14
C ALA A 511 41.13 -16.30 -8.01
N ALA A 512 41.31 -15.58 -9.13
CA ALA A 512 41.91 -14.25 -9.14
C ALA A 512 41.03 -13.21 -8.43
N LEU A 513 39.71 -13.31 -8.55
CA LEU A 513 38.73 -12.45 -7.86
C LEU A 513 38.81 -12.65 -6.34
N CYS A 514 38.80 -13.89 -5.86
CA CYS A 514 38.99 -14.18 -4.43
C CYS A 514 40.31 -13.61 -3.89
N THR A 515 41.41 -13.79 -4.63
CA THR A 515 42.73 -13.25 -4.29
C THR A 515 42.74 -11.72 -4.29
N ALA A 516 42.08 -11.09 -5.27
CA ALA A 516 42.00 -9.65 -5.39
C ALA A 516 41.15 -9.02 -4.28
N THR A 517 40.04 -9.65 -3.86
CA THR A 517 39.21 -9.18 -2.73
C THR A 517 40.00 -9.18 -1.43
N TYR A 518 40.73 -10.26 -1.14
CA TYR A 518 41.64 -10.34 0.02
C TYR A 518 42.68 -9.20 0.02
N ASN A 519 43.29 -8.93 -1.14
CA ASN A 519 44.25 -7.82 -1.29
C ASN A 519 43.63 -6.42 -1.15
N HIS A 520 42.30 -6.27 -1.24
CA HIS A 520 41.57 -5.03 -0.98
C HIS A 520 40.95 -4.98 0.43
N GLY A 521 41.19 -5.99 1.27
CA GLY A 521 40.84 -5.99 2.70
C GLY A 521 39.47 -6.60 3.05
N GLY A 522 38.80 -7.27 2.12
CA GLY A 522 37.60 -8.08 2.39
C GLY A 522 37.92 -9.58 2.39
N SER A 523 36.99 -10.45 2.80
CA SER A 523 37.13 -11.89 2.56
C SER A 523 36.46 -12.30 1.25
N ALA A 524 36.85 -13.46 0.70
CA ALA A 524 36.15 -14.03 -0.44
C ALA A 524 36.28 -15.55 -0.48
N ARG A 525 35.23 -16.21 -0.95
CA ARG A 525 35.20 -17.67 -1.16
C ARG A 525 34.45 -18.03 -2.45
N LEU A 526 34.84 -19.15 -3.04
CA LEU A 526 34.08 -19.77 -4.12
C LEU A 526 32.81 -20.39 -3.55
N TYR A 527 31.71 -20.30 -4.29
CA TYR A 527 30.49 -21.03 -4.00
C TYR A 527 30.66 -22.54 -4.20
N SER A 528 30.03 -23.30 -3.33
CA SER A 528 29.88 -24.75 -3.32
C SER A 528 28.52 -25.05 -2.67
N ASP A 529 28.09 -26.30 -2.57
CA ASP A 529 26.74 -26.71 -2.12
C ASP A 529 26.32 -26.34 -0.66
N GLY A 530 26.99 -25.38 -0.02
CA GLY A 530 26.56 -24.73 1.22
C GLY A 530 26.22 -23.25 1.00
N GLY A 531 25.17 -22.76 1.66
CA GLY A 531 24.61 -21.40 1.50
C GLY A 531 25.56 -20.23 1.83
N VAL A 532 25.04 -19.01 1.78
CA VAL A 532 25.83 -17.75 1.77
C VAL A 532 26.74 -17.51 2.98
N GLY A 533 26.42 -18.06 4.15
CA GLY A 533 27.23 -17.87 5.36
C GLY A 533 27.38 -16.39 5.71
N ASP A 534 28.60 -15.95 6.02
CA ASP A 534 28.88 -14.55 6.40
C ASP A 534 29.06 -13.58 5.21
N ALA A 535 28.78 -13.99 3.96
CA ALA A 535 29.02 -13.17 2.77
C ALA A 535 27.91 -12.12 2.56
N ASP A 536 28.26 -10.84 2.50
CA ASP A 536 27.30 -9.74 2.24
C ASP A 536 27.12 -9.43 0.75
N THR A 537 27.96 -10.01 -0.12
CA THR A 537 27.97 -9.75 -1.58
C THR A 537 28.10 -11.05 -2.36
N VAL A 538 27.21 -11.28 -3.32
CA VAL A 538 27.29 -12.39 -4.28
C VAL A 538 27.78 -11.86 -5.63
N VAL A 539 28.68 -12.58 -6.31
CA VAL A 539 29.17 -12.23 -7.65
C VAL A 539 29.05 -13.44 -8.58
N VAL A 540 28.12 -13.37 -9.51
CA VAL A 540 27.83 -14.41 -10.52
C VAL A 540 28.62 -14.13 -11.79
N LEU A 541 29.49 -15.05 -12.17
CA LEU A 541 30.34 -14.93 -13.37
C LEU A 541 29.70 -15.65 -14.55
N LEU A 542 29.49 -14.96 -15.68
CA LEU A 542 29.24 -15.60 -16.97
C LEU A 542 30.56 -15.78 -17.73
N PRO A 543 30.81 -16.96 -18.31
CA PRO A 543 32.01 -17.21 -19.10
C PRO A 543 31.97 -16.45 -20.42
N GLU A 544 33.14 -16.06 -20.92
CA GLU A 544 33.23 -15.51 -22.27
C GLU A 544 32.68 -16.52 -23.30
N SER A 545 31.80 -16.00 -24.16
CA SER A 545 31.01 -16.78 -25.11
C SER A 545 31.37 -16.36 -26.54
N PRO A 546 31.50 -17.30 -27.50
CA PRO A 546 31.69 -16.95 -28.90
C PRO A 546 30.49 -16.14 -29.44
N ASP A 547 30.62 -15.57 -30.63
CA ASP A 547 29.47 -14.93 -31.28
C ASP A 547 28.44 -16.00 -31.69
N LEU A 548 27.39 -16.11 -30.89
CA LEU A 548 26.33 -17.11 -31.07
C LEU A 548 25.32 -16.67 -32.12
N ASP A 549 24.77 -17.64 -32.85
CA ASP A 549 23.53 -17.44 -33.58
C ASP A 549 22.34 -17.31 -32.63
N VAL A 550 21.20 -16.92 -33.18
CA VAL A 550 19.96 -16.67 -32.43
C VAL A 550 19.46 -17.91 -31.67
N THR A 551 19.68 -19.11 -32.20
CA THR A 551 19.25 -20.38 -31.59
C THR A 551 20.11 -20.75 -30.41
N ALA A 552 21.44 -20.75 -30.60
CA ALA A 552 22.38 -21.04 -29.53
C ALA A 552 22.29 -20.01 -28.39
N ALA A 553 22.04 -18.73 -28.71
CA ALA A 553 21.81 -17.71 -27.69
C ALA A 553 20.52 -17.93 -26.87
N ILE A 554 19.42 -18.35 -27.50
CA ILE A 554 18.19 -18.71 -26.79
C ILE A 554 18.40 -19.93 -25.88
N ASP A 555 19.16 -20.92 -26.33
CA ASP A 555 19.43 -22.13 -25.56
C ASP A 555 20.31 -21.84 -24.32
N GLU A 556 21.30 -20.96 -24.42
CA GLU A 556 22.11 -20.49 -23.29
C GLU A 556 21.31 -19.59 -22.32
N VAL A 557 20.39 -18.75 -22.82
CA VAL A 557 19.42 -18.01 -21.97
C VAL A 557 18.52 -18.97 -21.19
N ALA A 558 17.99 -19.99 -21.87
CA ALA A 558 17.13 -21.01 -21.27
C ALA A 558 17.88 -21.85 -20.22
N ALA A 559 19.13 -22.22 -20.49
CA ALA A 559 19.98 -22.94 -19.54
C ALA A 559 20.25 -22.09 -18.29
N PHE A 560 20.58 -20.81 -18.45
CA PHE A 560 20.85 -19.92 -17.32
C PHE A 560 19.62 -19.71 -16.42
N PHE A 561 18.46 -19.34 -16.98
CA PHE A 561 17.28 -19.07 -16.13
C PHE A 561 16.49 -20.32 -15.72
N GLY A 562 16.65 -21.44 -16.42
CA GLY A 562 15.99 -22.71 -16.10
C GLY A 562 16.70 -23.56 -15.04
N ASP A 563 17.95 -23.25 -14.70
CA ASP A 563 18.70 -23.90 -13.62
C ASP A 563 19.11 -22.86 -12.56
N PRO A 564 18.49 -22.85 -11.37
CA PRO A 564 18.78 -21.88 -10.32
C PRO A 564 20.12 -22.12 -9.59
N ALA A 565 20.96 -23.08 -10.01
CA ALA A 565 22.25 -23.39 -9.35
C ALA A 565 23.23 -22.20 -9.23
N TRP A 566 23.04 -21.13 -10.01
CA TRP A 566 23.83 -19.89 -9.91
C TRP A 566 23.31 -18.90 -8.85
N LEU A 567 22.10 -19.11 -8.30
CA LEU A 567 21.44 -18.23 -7.35
C LEU A 567 21.40 -18.89 -5.96
N PRO A 568 22.34 -18.57 -5.05
CA PRO A 568 22.27 -19.05 -3.67
C PRO A 568 21.13 -18.37 -2.91
N ASP A 569 20.76 -18.94 -1.75
CA ASP A 569 19.84 -18.28 -0.82
C ASP A 569 20.39 -16.92 -0.39
N LEU A 570 19.62 -15.84 -0.61
CA LEU A 570 20.08 -14.46 -0.48
C LEU A 570 19.79 -13.83 0.90
N ASP A 571 19.35 -14.59 1.90
CA ASP A 571 19.16 -14.05 3.25
C ASP A 571 20.47 -13.42 3.79
N GLY A 572 20.37 -12.22 4.35
CA GLY A 572 21.52 -11.40 4.77
C GLY A 572 22.36 -10.75 3.66
N VAL A 573 22.18 -11.11 2.38
CA VAL A 573 22.95 -10.54 1.25
C VAL A 573 22.49 -9.12 0.93
N ARG A 574 23.44 -8.21 0.68
CA ARG A 574 23.18 -6.81 0.34
C ARG A 574 23.21 -6.52 -1.15
N GLU A 575 24.07 -7.21 -1.89
CA GLU A 575 24.22 -7.03 -3.33
C GLU A 575 24.49 -8.36 -4.05
N CYS A 576 23.85 -8.55 -5.20
CA CYS A 576 24.09 -9.64 -6.13
C CYS A 576 24.55 -9.05 -7.47
N TRP A 577 25.79 -9.32 -7.87
CA TRP A 577 26.39 -8.77 -9.08
C TRP A 577 26.48 -9.80 -10.20
N LEU A 578 25.90 -9.50 -11.35
CA LEU A 578 26.16 -10.22 -12.60
C LEU A 578 27.41 -9.67 -13.28
N VAL A 579 28.33 -10.55 -13.68
CA VAL A 579 29.50 -10.19 -14.51
C VAL A 579 29.35 -10.81 -15.90
N THR A 580 29.25 -9.98 -16.92
CA THR A 580 29.17 -10.40 -18.34
C THR A 580 30.42 -10.01 -19.12
N VAL A 581 30.54 -10.52 -20.34
CA VAL A 581 31.64 -10.21 -21.27
C VAL A 581 31.08 -9.79 -22.63
N GLY A 582 31.27 -8.53 -23.05
CA GLY A 582 30.79 -8.03 -24.33
C GLY A 582 29.27 -8.04 -24.49
N GLY A 583 28.51 -7.98 -23.39
CA GLY A 583 27.03 -7.92 -23.39
C GLY A 583 26.47 -6.51 -23.65
N GLU A 584 27.32 -5.48 -23.63
CA GLU A 584 26.94 -4.08 -23.80
C GLU A 584 27.89 -3.36 -24.78
N ALA A 585 27.36 -2.44 -25.59
CA ALA A 585 28.15 -1.55 -26.45
C ALA A 585 28.45 -0.25 -25.68
N VAL A 586 29.70 -0.10 -25.22
CA VAL A 586 30.10 0.92 -24.23
C VAL A 586 30.91 2.05 -24.86
N VAL A 587 31.70 1.72 -25.88
CA VAL A 587 32.51 2.67 -26.67
C VAL A 587 32.47 2.28 -28.16
N ASP A 588 32.69 3.24 -29.06
CA ASP A 588 32.64 3.03 -30.53
C ASP A 588 33.58 1.93 -31.06
N SER A 589 34.57 1.52 -30.27
CA SER A 589 35.51 0.43 -30.59
C SER A 589 35.07 -0.96 -30.12
N ASP A 590 33.97 -1.07 -29.37
CA ASP A 590 33.43 -2.36 -28.96
C ASP A 590 32.84 -3.11 -30.17
N PRO A 591 32.93 -4.45 -30.20
CA PRO A 591 32.17 -5.24 -31.17
C PRO A 591 30.66 -5.15 -30.90
N ALA A 592 29.84 -5.62 -31.84
CA ALA A 592 28.41 -5.75 -31.60
C ALA A 592 28.16 -6.69 -30.39
N PRO A 593 27.22 -6.38 -29.48
CA PRO A 593 27.09 -7.15 -28.24
C PRO A 593 26.69 -8.61 -28.44
N ASN A 594 27.12 -9.47 -27.52
CA ASN A 594 26.74 -10.87 -27.47
C ASN A 594 25.25 -11.00 -27.06
N LEU A 595 24.48 -11.75 -27.85
CA LEU A 595 23.03 -11.94 -27.66
C LEU A 595 22.68 -12.52 -26.29
N TRP A 596 23.39 -13.55 -25.83
CA TRP A 596 23.13 -14.23 -24.56
C TRP A 596 23.44 -13.30 -23.38
N HIS A 597 24.62 -12.69 -23.37
CA HIS A 597 25.05 -11.82 -22.27
C HIS A 597 24.19 -10.55 -22.14
N GLY A 598 23.86 -9.92 -23.28
CA GLY A 598 22.94 -8.79 -23.29
C GLY A 598 21.55 -9.17 -22.77
N ALA A 599 21.04 -10.34 -23.16
CA ALA A 599 19.73 -10.83 -22.72
C ALA A 599 19.69 -11.18 -21.23
N VAL A 600 20.69 -11.91 -20.71
CA VAL A 600 20.78 -12.26 -19.29
C VAL A 600 20.90 -11.01 -18.41
N SER A 601 21.61 -9.96 -18.86
CA SER A 601 21.66 -8.70 -18.10
C SER A 601 20.26 -8.09 -17.88
N ALA A 602 19.38 -8.16 -18.88
CA ALA A 602 18.00 -7.67 -18.76
C ALA A 602 17.11 -8.57 -17.87
N GLY A 603 17.24 -9.88 -17.97
CA GLY A 603 16.52 -10.80 -17.08
C GLY A 603 16.96 -10.65 -15.62
N PHE A 604 18.26 -10.57 -15.36
CA PHE A 604 18.83 -10.41 -14.02
C PHE A 604 18.36 -9.12 -13.34
N ARG A 605 18.14 -8.02 -14.09
CA ARG A 605 17.54 -6.79 -13.56
C ARG A 605 16.12 -6.97 -13.03
N CYS A 606 15.33 -7.89 -13.60
CA CYS A 606 13.95 -8.12 -13.15
C CYS A 606 13.89 -8.75 -11.75
N LEU A 607 14.92 -9.49 -11.35
CA LEU A 607 15.01 -10.12 -10.03
C LEU A 607 15.10 -9.11 -8.89
N ALA A 608 15.56 -7.88 -9.18
CA ALA A 608 15.68 -6.78 -8.23
C ALA A 608 14.34 -6.27 -7.66
N VAL A 609 13.21 -6.71 -8.23
CA VAL A 609 11.85 -6.45 -7.74
C VAL A 609 11.10 -7.75 -7.37
N GLU A 610 11.75 -8.90 -7.51
CA GLU A 610 11.24 -10.21 -7.06
C GLU A 610 11.85 -10.62 -5.71
N TYR A 611 13.12 -10.27 -5.49
CA TYR A 611 13.85 -10.48 -4.22
C TYR A 611 14.09 -9.13 -3.53
N LEU A 612 13.18 -8.74 -2.63
CA LEU A 612 13.32 -7.51 -1.84
C LEU A 612 14.41 -7.67 -0.77
N GLY A 613 15.38 -6.75 -0.74
CA GLY A 613 16.53 -6.76 0.16
C GLY A 613 17.87 -6.58 -0.58
N PRO A 614 18.36 -7.58 -1.31
CA PRO A 614 19.59 -7.50 -2.09
C PRO A 614 19.44 -6.64 -3.36
N ASN A 615 20.41 -5.76 -3.63
CA ASN A 615 20.47 -4.99 -4.87
C ASN A 615 21.08 -5.85 -6.00
N PHE A 616 20.37 -6.02 -7.12
CA PHE A 616 20.90 -6.72 -8.29
C PHE A 616 21.61 -5.73 -9.22
N ARG A 617 22.93 -5.88 -9.34
CA ARG A 617 23.82 -4.98 -10.10
C ARG A 617 24.53 -5.73 -11.22
N HIS A 618 25.13 -5.00 -12.16
CA HIS A 618 25.75 -5.56 -13.37
C HIS A 618 27.09 -4.92 -13.70
N VAL A 619 28.10 -5.72 -14.05
CA VAL A 619 29.38 -5.28 -14.65
C VAL A 619 29.60 -5.99 -15.98
N ASP A 620 29.79 -5.24 -17.07
CA ASP A 620 30.23 -5.81 -18.35
C ASP A 620 31.74 -5.64 -18.58
N LEU A 621 32.42 -6.72 -18.96
CA LEU A 621 33.84 -6.75 -19.32
C LEU A 621 34.01 -6.65 -20.84
N ALA A 622 35.15 -6.14 -21.32
CA ALA A 622 35.44 -6.20 -22.75
C ALA A 622 35.69 -7.65 -23.21
N VAL A 623 35.34 -7.95 -24.46
CA VAL A 623 35.73 -9.19 -25.16
C VAL A 623 37.26 -9.35 -25.10
N GLY A 624 37.73 -10.54 -24.74
CA GLY A 624 39.14 -10.86 -24.53
C GLY A 624 39.78 -10.24 -23.29
N GLN A 625 38.99 -9.74 -22.32
CA GLN A 625 39.48 -9.20 -21.03
C GLN A 625 38.92 -9.95 -19.80
N ALA A 626 38.28 -11.11 -19.99
CA ALA A 626 37.71 -11.92 -18.91
C ALA A 626 38.75 -12.83 -18.22
N ASP A 627 39.96 -12.33 -17.99
CA ASP A 627 41.08 -13.08 -17.41
C ASP A 627 41.48 -12.61 -15.99
N ALA A 628 42.44 -13.30 -15.37
CA ALA A 628 42.90 -13.01 -14.02
C ALA A 628 43.41 -11.55 -13.80
N SER A 629 43.82 -10.83 -14.86
CA SER A 629 44.30 -9.44 -14.76
C SER A 629 43.18 -8.44 -14.46
N VAL A 630 41.94 -8.72 -14.89
CA VAL A 630 40.80 -7.82 -14.67
C VAL A 630 40.28 -7.89 -13.24
N ALA A 631 40.57 -8.96 -12.49
CA ALA A 631 40.05 -9.20 -11.15
C ALA A 631 40.23 -8.01 -10.19
N ALA A 632 41.39 -7.37 -10.18
CA ALA A 632 41.63 -6.19 -9.34
C ALA A 632 40.84 -4.96 -9.80
N ALA A 633 40.54 -4.82 -11.10
CA ALA A 633 39.66 -3.77 -11.62
C ALA A 633 38.19 -4.07 -11.31
N LEU A 634 37.78 -5.34 -11.40
CA LEU A 634 36.46 -5.82 -11.03
C LEU A 634 36.16 -5.58 -9.54
N VAL A 635 37.06 -5.97 -8.62
CA VAL A 635 36.92 -5.64 -7.19
C VAL A 635 36.72 -4.15 -6.98
N ARG A 636 37.52 -3.28 -7.62
CA ARG A 636 37.32 -1.83 -7.54
C ARG A 636 36.01 -1.32 -8.14
N ALA A 637 35.41 -2.04 -9.09
CA ALA A 637 34.10 -1.75 -9.66
C ALA A 637 32.97 -2.15 -8.71
N LEU A 638 33.03 -3.35 -8.12
CA LEU A 638 32.09 -3.84 -7.11
C LEU A 638 32.02 -2.93 -5.88
N HIS A 639 33.11 -2.22 -5.57
CA HIS A 639 33.15 -1.24 -4.48
C HIS A 639 32.73 0.18 -4.89
N VAL A 640 32.36 0.46 -6.14
CA VAL A 640 31.84 1.79 -6.53
C VAL A 640 30.46 1.97 -5.92
N LYS A 641 30.30 2.99 -5.08
CA LYS A 641 29.04 3.30 -4.42
C LYS A 641 27.96 3.69 -5.46
N ALA A 642 26.74 3.21 -5.25
CA ALA A 642 25.50 3.56 -5.92
C ALA A 642 25.36 3.20 -7.41
N GLU A 643 26.42 2.90 -8.15
CA GLU A 643 26.29 2.58 -9.58
C GLU A 643 25.70 1.17 -9.82
N PRO A 644 24.58 1.04 -10.58
CA PRO A 644 23.89 -0.25 -10.78
C PRO A 644 24.41 -1.04 -11.99
N GLN A 645 24.90 -0.34 -13.02
CA GLN A 645 25.29 -0.89 -14.30
C GLN A 645 26.62 -0.26 -14.69
N LEU A 646 27.68 -1.05 -14.56
CA LEU A 646 29.05 -0.66 -14.84
C LEU A 646 29.58 -1.41 -16.06
N ALA A 647 30.61 -0.85 -16.69
CA ALA A 647 31.42 -1.57 -17.64
C ALA A 647 32.91 -1.27 -17.44
N LEU A 648 33.73 -2.30 -17.63
CA LEU A 648 35.17 -2.22 -17.65
C LEU A 648 35.66 -2.28 -19.09
N ARG A 649 36.38 -1.24 -19.49
CA ARG A 649 37.14 -1.15 -20.74
C ARG A 649 38.57 -0.70 -20.40
N GLY A 650 39.54 -0.95 -21.27
CA GLY A 650 40.97 -0.72 -21.00
C GLY A 650 41.37 0.72 -20.60
N ASN A 651 40.47 1.70 -20.78
CA ASN A 651 40.64 3.10 -20.40
C ASN A 651 39.84 3.51 -19.12
N GLY A 652 39.03 2.65 -18.50
CA GLY A 652 38.39 2.96 -17.21
C GLY A 652 37.12 2.19 -16.87
N VAL A 653 36.47 2.65 -15.80
CA VAL A 653 35.11 2.24 -15.42
C VAL A 653 34.13 3.19 -16.10
N TYR A 654 33.11 2.64 -16.73
CA TYR A 654 31.97 3.36 -17.30
C TYR A 654 30.72 3.02 -16.52
N ALA A 655 29.75 3.92 -16.48
CA ALA A 655 28.43 3.67 -15.92
C ALA A 655 27.34 4.01 -16.94
N LYS A 656 26.27 3.21 -16.94
CA LYS A 656 25.16 3.38 -17.89
C LYS A 656 24.27 4.55 -17.48
N ARG A 657 23.80 5.30 -18.47
CA ARG A 657 22.90 6.46 -18.34
C ARG A 657 21.85 6.43 -19.46
N LEU A 658 20.76 7.15 -19.25
CA LEU A 658 19.79 7.49 -20.30
C LEU A 658 19.91 8.97 -20.63
N ASP A 659 20.15 9.27 -21.90
CA ASP A 659 20.19 10.63 -22.43
C ASP A 659 18.91 10.92 -23.22
N VAL A 660 18.43 12.16 -23.17
CA VAL A 660 17.30 12.60 -24.02
C VAL A 660 17.82 13.06 -25.37
N ASP A 661 17.24 12.56 -26.46
CA ASP A 661 17.57 12.99 -27.81
C ASP A 661 16.80 14.26 -28.16
N THR A 662 17.41 15.40 -27.80
CA THR A 662 16.88 16.76 -27.96
C THR A 662 17.02 17.33 -29.37
N ALA A 663 17.45 16.54 -30.36
CA ALA A 663 17.76 17.07 -31.67
C ALA A 663 16.50 17.67 -32.34
N PRO A 664 16.50 18.95 -32.75
CA PRO A 664 15.32 19.60 -33.28
C PRO A 664 14.83 18.90 -34.54
N HIS A 665 13.51 18.79 -34.68
CA HIS A 665 12.87 18.23 -35.88
C HIS A 665 13.01 19.24 -37.03
N PRO A 666 13.87 19.00 -38.04
CA PRO A 666 13.93 19.89 -39.19
C PRO A 666 12.64 19.74 -39.99
N ALA A 667 12.15 20.85 -40.55
CA ALA A 667 11.06 20.84 -41.51
C ALA A 667 11.57 20.39 -42.91
N SER A 668 12.00 19.14 -43.01
CA SER A 668 11.98 18.40 -44.27
C SER A 668 10.60 17.74 -44.45
N GLY A 669 10.21 17.47 -45.69
CA GLY A 669 8.95 16.79 -46.00
C GLY A 669 9.11 15.26 -45.92
N PRO A 670 8.05 14.54 -45.52
CA PRO A 670 8.13 13.12 -45.20
C PRO A 670 8.70 12.28 -46.36
N ARG A 671 9.60 11.35 -46.01
CA ARG A 671 9.93 10.20 -46.87
C ARG A 671 8.76 9.22 -46.83
N ASN A 672 7.85 9.30 -47.79
CA ASN A 672 6.81 8.28 -47.97
C ASN A 672 7.47 6.92 -48.32
N PRO A 673 7.35 5.88 -47.50
CA PRO A 673 7.92 4.57 -47.82
C PRO A 673 7.08 3.88 -48.90
N ASP A 674 7.71 3.34 -49.94
CA ASP A 674 6.98 2.78 -51.09
C ASP A 674 6.32 1.43 -50.75
N HIS A 675 7.10 0.44 -50.30
CA HIS A 675 6.59 -0.84 -49.79
C HIS A 675 6.98 -1.06 -48.32
N VAL A 676 5.96 -1.15 -47.45
CA VAL A 676 6.10 -1.46 -46.01
C VAL A 676 5.65 -2.89 -45.73
N VAL A 677 6.44 -3.68 -45.03
CA VAL A 677 6.07 -5.03 -44.56
C VAL A 677 6.02 -5.05 -43.03
N ILE A 678 4.90 -5.47 -42.46
CA ILE A 678 4.64 -5.44 -41.01
C ILE A 678 4.42 -6.86 -40.49
N THR A 679 5.34 -7.37 -39.67
CA THR A 679 5.17 -8.67 -38.97
C THR A 679 4.28 -8.48 -37.75
N GLY A 680 3.44 -9.47 -37.43
CA GLY A 680 2.35 -9.27 -36.47
C GLY A 680 1.31 -8.24 -36.96
N GLY A 681 1.24 -7.99 -38.27
CA GLY A 681 0.55 -6.83 -38.86
C GLY A 681 -0.95 -6.77 -38.61
N THR A 682 -1.60 -7.89 -38.28
CA THR A 682 -3.03 -7.93 -37.91
C THR A 682 -3.27 -7.87 -36.40
N GLY A 683 -2.21 -7.89 -35.59
CA GLY A 683 -2.26 -7.66 -34.15
C GLY A 683 -2.53 -6.20 -33.82
N ALA A 684 -2.75 -5.89 -32.53
CA ALA A 684 -3.17 -4.56 -32.12
C ALA A 684 -2.14 -3.48 -32.52
N LEU A 685 -0.86 -3.66 -32.20
CA LEU A 685 0.24 -2.75 -32.58
C LEU A 685 0.46 -2.69 -34.10
N GLY A 686 0.42 -3.83 -34.80
CA GLY A 686 0.62 -3.89 -36.26
C GLY A 686 -0.44 -3.13 -37.05
N MET A 687 -1.69 -3.13 -36.56
CA MET A 687 -2.79 -2.36 -37.16
C MET A 687 -2.62 -0.84 -36.99
N GLU A 688 -2.04 -0.38 -35.89
CA GLU A 688 -1.72 1.06 -35.73
C GLU A 688 -0.60 1.48 -36.69
N PHE A 689 0.47 0.67 -36.84
CA PHE A 689 1.52 0.95 -37.82
C PHE A 689 0.96 0.97 -39.26
N CYS A 690 -0.01 0.09 -39.56
CA CYS A 690 -0.72 0.13 -40.83
C CYS A 690 -1.42 1.48 -41.06
N ASP A 691 -2.21 1.97 -40.09
CA ASP A 691 -2.88 3.27 -40.19
C ASP A 691 -1.86 4.42 -40.33
N HIS A 692 -0.79 4.43 -39.54
CA HIS A 692 0.27 5.44 -39.65
C HIS A 692 0.87 5.50 -41.05
N TYR A 693 1.29 4.37 -41.64
CA TYR A 693 1.88 4.37 -42.97
C TYR A 693 0.87 4.59 -44.11
N VAL A 694 -0.43 4.30 -43.91
CA VAL A 694 -1.49 4.78 -44.81
C VAL A 694 -1.56 6.30 -44.80
N ARG A 695 -1.52 6.93 -43.61
CA ARG A 695 -1.56 8.40 -43.45
C ARG A 695 -0.30 9.09 -43.99
N GLN A 696 0.87 8.45 -43.87
CA GLN A 696 2.11 8.88 -44.52
C GLN A 696 2.10 8.63 -46.05
N GLY A 697 1.02 8.09 -46.62
CA GLY A 697 0.88 7.91 -48.07
C GLY A 697 1.82 6.86 -48.65
N ALA A 698 2.06 5.76 -47.93
CA ALA A 698 2.75 4.59 -48.47
C ALA A 698 2.00 4.02 -49.69
N ARG A 699 2.73 3.52 -50.70
CA ARG A 699 2.08 2.92 -51.89
C ARG A 699 1.49 1.56 -51.57
N ARG A 700 2.25 0.68 -50.90
CA ARG A 700 1.83 -0.66 -50.51
C ARG A 700 2.20 -0.96 -49.06
N ILE A 701 1.30 -1.64 -48.35
CA ILE A 701 1.53 -2.22 -47.02
C ILE A 701 1.14 -3.69 -47.04
N THR A 702 2.06 -4.56 -46.63
CA THR A 702 1.85 -6.01 -46.52
C THR A 702 1.86 -6.42 -45.06
N LEU A 703 0.72 -6.88 -44.55
CA LEU A 703 0.52 -7.31 -43.16
C LEU A 703 0.71 -8.83 -43.04
N LEU A 704 1.73 -9.26 -42.29
CA LEU A 704 2.05 -10.68 -42.08
C LEU A 704 1.54 -11.16 -40.72
N SER A 705 0.79 -12.25 -40.74
CA SER A 705 0.29 -12.92 -39.53
C SER A 705 -0.11 -14.36 -39.83
N ARG A 706 -0.06 -15.26 -38.83
CA ARG A 706 -0.51 -16.65 -38.98
C ARG A 706 -2.00 -16.77 -39.35
N SER A 707 -2.84 -15.83 -38.91
CA SER A 707 -4.30 -15.87 -39.08
C SER A 707 -4.81 -15.21 -40.37
N GLY A 708 -4.02 -14.36 -41.03
CA GLY A 708 -4.42 -13.64 -42.24
C GLY A 708 -5.62 -12.70 -42.05
N GLU A 709 -6.36 -12.42 -43.12
CA GLU A 709 -7.50 -11.48 -43.11
C GLU A 709 -8.76 -12.13 -42.50
N THR A 710 -8.82 -12.19 -41.17
CA THR A 710 -10.05 -12.59 -40.44
C THR A 710 -11.18 -11.57 -40.62
N SER A 711 -12.42 -11.95 -40.33
CA SER A 711 -13.59 -11.05 -40.42
C SER A 711 -13.53 -9.82 -39.49
N ALA A 712 -12.76 -9.88 -38.40
CA ALA A 712 -12.49 -8.73 -37.54
C ALA A 712 -11.45 -7.78 -38.18
N VAL A 713 -10.35 -8.34 -38.69
CA VAL A 713 -9.28 -7.62 -39.39
C VAL A 713 -9.84 -6.93 -40.64
N ALA A 714 -10.61 -7.65 -41.46
CA ALA A 714 -11.29 -7.12 -42.65
C ALA A 714 -12.19 -5.91 -42.35
N ARG A 715 -12.81 -5.83 -41.16
CA ARG A 715 -13.61 -4.66 -40.75
C ARG A 715 -12.74 -3.44 -40.46
N ARG A 716 -11.61 -3.60 -39.74
CA ARG A 716 -10.66 -2.50 -39.49
C ARG A 716 -10.02 -2.02 -40.80
N ILE A 717 -9.51 -2.95 -41.61
CA ILE A 717 -8.83 -2.63 -42.89
C ILE A 717 -9.78 -2.00 -43.91
N ARG A 718 -11.08 -2.32 -43.91
CA ARG A 718 -12.06 -1.69 -44.81
C ARG A 718 -12.14 -0.17 -44.64
N ALA A 719 -11.96 0.35 -43.42
CA ALA A 719 -11.93 1.79 -43.19
C ALA A 719 -10.67 2.42 -43.79
N LEU A 720 -9.50 1.80 -43.58
CA LEU A 720 -8.21 2.26 -44.14
C LEU A 720 -8.21 2.22 -45.67
N ARG A 721 -8.66 1.11 -46.28
CA ARG A 721 -8.82 0.96 -47.75
C ARG A 721 -9.84 1.95 -48.35
N ALA A 722 -10.75 2.51 -47.56
CA ALA A 722 -11.71 3.52 -48.02
C ALA A 722 -11.22 4.97 -47.84
N ALA A 723 -10.19 5.19 -47.00
CA ALA A 723 -9.68 6.51 -46.65
C ALA A 723 -8.47 6.97 -47.49
N GLY A 724 -7.77 6.06 -48.17
CA GLY A 724 -6.54 6.38 -48.91
C GLY A 724 -6.33 5.53 -50.17
N THR A 725 -5.25 5.82 -50.90
CA THR A 725 -4.85 5.13 -52.15
C THR A 725 -3.87 3.98 -51.94
N THR A 726 -3.51 3.67 -50.69
CA THR A 726 -2.55 2.63 -50.31
C THR A 726 -3.10 1.23 -50.58
N GLU A 727 -2.30 0.40 -51.25
CA GLU A 727 -2.59 -1.02 -51.45
C GLU A 727 -2.29 -1.80 -50.15
N ILE A 728 -3.33 -2.23 -49.42
CA ILE A 728 -3.19 -3.00 -48.17
C ILE A 728 -3.44 -4.48 -48.46
N GLN A 729 -2.37 -5.28 -48.46
CA GLN A 729 -2.40 -6.74 -48.58
C GLN A 729 -2.25 -7.38 -47.19
N VAL A 730 -2.98 -8.47 -46.94
CA VAL A 730 -2.82 -9.29 -45.73
C VAL A 730 -2.46 -10.69 -46.16
N VAL A 731 -1.36 -11.23 -45.64
CA VAL A 731 -0.85 -12.55 -45.99
C VAL A 731 -0.88 -13.44 -44.74
N ALA A 732 -1.51 -14.61 -44.89
CA ALA A 732 -1.39 -15.69 -43.92
C ALA A 732 0.00 -16.30 -44.03
N CYS A 733 0.89 -15.97 -43.10
CA CYS A 733 2.30 -16.35 -43.11
C CYS A 733 2.74 -16.67 -41.67
N ASP A 734 3.39 -17.81 -41.47
CA ASP A 734 4.13 -18.06 -40.24
C ASP A 734 5.58 -17.60 -40.44
N ILE A 735 5.95 -16.54 -39.72
CA ILE A 735 7.24 -15.87 -39.89
C ILE A 735 8.42 -16.70 -39.39
N THR A 736 8.19 -17.84 -38.71
CA THR A 736 9.24 -18.80 -38.35
C THR A 736 9.53 -19.84 -39.43
N ASP A 737 8.77 -19.88 -40.52
CA ASP A 737 9.01 -20.77 -41.67
C ASP A 737 9.72 -20.00 -42.81
N PRO A 738 11.01 -20.29 -43.10
CA PRO A 738 11.75 -19.64 -44.17
C PRO A 738 11.08 -19.72 -45.54
N ALA A 739 10.46 -20.86 -45.86
CA ALA A 739 9.80 -21.04 -47.16
C ALA A 739 8.49 -20.24 -47.25
N ALA A 740 7.76 -20.11 -46.14
CA ALA A 740 6.56 -19.27 -46.08
C ALA A 740 6.89 -17.78 -46.17
N VAL A 741 8.00 -17.33 -45.59
CA VAL A 741 8.48 -15.94 -45.66
C VAL A 741 8.99 -15.58 -47.06
N ALA A 742 9.82 -16.43 -47.67
CA ALA A 742 10.32 -16.21 -49.03
C ALA A 742 9.20 -16.13 -50.08
N ALA A 743 8.06 -16.77 -49.84
CA ALA A 743 6.89 -16.77 -50.73
C ALA A 743 5.92 -15.58 -50.52
N VAL A 744 6.20 -14.65 -49.60
CA VAL A 744 5.29 -13.52 -49.28
C VAL A 744 5.14 -12.54 -50.44
N THR A 745 6.26 -12.15 -51.05
CA THR A 745 6.30 -11.07 -52.05
C THR A 745 7.61 -11.12 -52.84
N ASP A 746 7.51 -10.98 -54.18
CA ASP A 746 8.68 -10.76 -55.04
C ASP A 746 9.12 -9.27 -55.06
N ASP A 747 8.24 -8.35 -54.63
CA ASP A 747 8.51 -6.91 -54.60
C ASP A 747 9.28 -6.54 -53.33
N PRO A 748 10.54 -6.04 -53.42
CA PRO A 748 11.36 -5.76 -52.25
C PRO A 748 10.72 -4.76 -51.28
N ALA A 749 10.89 -4.99 -49.98
CA ALA A 749 10.50 -4.05 -48.94
C ALA A 749 11.48 -2.87 -48.87
N ASN A 750 10.97 -1.66 -48.68
CA ASN A 750 11.75 -0.47 -48.30
C ASN A 750 11.76 -0.24 -46.79
N LEU A 751 10.76 -0.78 -46.10
CA LEU A 751 10.62 -0.69 -44.65
C LEU A 751 10.04 -1.99 -44.11
N ILE A 752 10.74 -2.60 -43.16
CA ILE A 752 10.24 -3.73 -42.36
C ILE A 752 9.96 -3.22 -40.96
N VAL A 753 8.73 -3.44 -40.48
CA VAL A 753 8.34 -3.21 -39.08
C VAL A 753 8.09 -4.56 -38.44
N HIS A 754 8.97 -4.97 -37.53
CA HIS A 754 8.77 -6.19 -36.75
C HIS A 754 7.94 -5.86 -35.51
N ALA A 755 6.61 -6.09 -35.59
CA ALA A 755 5.65 -5.80 -34.52
C ALA A 755 5.01 -7.08 -33.93
N ALA A 756 5.68 -8.23 -34.05
CA ALA A 756 5.24 -9.47 -33.41
C ALA A 756 5.48 -9.43 -31.90
N VAL A 757 4.40 -9.27 -31.12
CA VAL A 757 4.44 -9.21 -29.66
C VAL A 757 3.56 -10.29 -29.06
N ASN A 758 4.18 -11.15 -28.24
CA ASN A 758 3.48 -11.91 -27.20
C ASN A 758 3.97 -11.37 -25.85
N PHE A 759 3.05 -11.06 -24.94
CA PHE A 759 3.35 -10.79 -23.53
C PHE A 759 2.88 -11.99 -22.71
N VAL A 760 3.75 -12.49 -21.84
CA VAL A 760 3.45 -13.54 -20.86
C VAL A 760 4.15 -13.18 -19.57
N HIS A 761 3.39 -13.24 -18.47
CA HIS A 761 3.92 -13.15 -17.12
C HIS A 761 4.50 -14.53 -16.75
N ALA A 762 5.71 -14.56 -16.19
CA ALA A 762 6.38 -15.78 -15.77
C ALA A 762 7.40 -15.45 -14.68
N ASP A 763 7.23 -16.07 -13.51
CA ASP A 763 8.22 -16.03 -12.44
C ASP A 763 9.41 -16.94 -12.78
N LEU A 764 10.57 -16.71 -12.15
CA LEU A 764 11.82 -17.47 -12.38
C LEU A 764 11.60 -19.00 -12.29
N ALA A 765 10.81 -19.46 -11.31
CA ALA A 765 10.51 -20.89 -11.09
C ALA A 765 9.70 -21.55 -12.22
N GLU A 766 9.08 -20.78 -13.11
CA GLU A 766 8.32 -21.29 -14.25
C GLU A 766 9.12 -21.30 -15.58
N ILE A 767 10.39 -20.89 -15.56
CA ILE A 767 11.19 -20.78 -16.78
C ILE A 767 11.75 -22.14 -17.17
N THR A 768 11.40 -22.61 -18.37
CA THR A 768 11.98 -23.82 -18.98
C THR A 768 12.49 -23.53 -20.38
N ALA A 769 13.27 -24.46 -20.95
CA ALA A 769 13.75 -24.35 -22.33
C ALA A 769 12.61 -24.34 -23.36
N GLU A 770 11.54 -25.11 -23.13
CA GLU A 770 10.34 -25.13 -23.95
C GLU A 770 9.62 -23.78 -23.91
N LYS A 771 9.34 -23.24 -22.72
CA LYS A 771 8.66 -21.95 -22.54
C LYS A 771 9.47 -20.80 -23.13
N THR A 772 10.79 -20.83 -22.96
CA THR A 772 11.70 -19.82 -23.53
C THR A 772 11.69 -19.84 -25.05
N ARG A 773 11.79 -21.02 -25.68
CA ARG A 773 11.73 -21.16 -27.14
C ARG A 773 10.34 -20.81 -27.70
N GLU A 774 9.26 -21.16 -27.01
CA GLU A 774 7.89 -20.80 -27.41
C GLU A 774 7.70 -19.28 -27.49
N LEU A 775 8.13 -18.54 -26.47
CA LEU A 775 8.03 -17.09 -26.43
C LEU A 775 8.99 -16.41 -27.43
N ALA A 776 10.16 -17.01 -27.67
CA ALA A 776 11.12 -16.55 -28.67
C ALA A 776 10.64 -16.76 -30.12
N ALA A 777 9.73 -17.69 -30.38
CA ALA A 777 9.29 -18.12 -31.72
C ALA A 777 8.96 -16.93 -32.65
N ALA A 778 7.86 -16.22 -32.40
CA ALA A 778 7.44 -15.14 -33.30
C ALA A 778 8.35 -13.91 -33.25
N LYS A 779 8.98 -13.65 -32.09
CA LYS A 779 9.66 -12.37 -31.81
C LYS A 779 11.14 -12.35 -32.16
N ILE A 780 11.83 -13.47 -31.98
CA ILE A 780 13.28 -13.57 -32.14
C ILE A 780 13.62 -14.47 -33.33
N PHE A 781 13.12 -15.71 -33.36
CA PHE A 781 13.30 -16.58 -34.53
C PHE A 781 12.59 -16.02 -35.77
N GLY A 782 11.36 -15.51 -35.59
CA GLY A 782 10.60 -14.86 -36.67
C GLY A 782 11.21 -13.54 -37.16
N ALA A 783 12.00 -12.84 -36.34
CA ALA A 783 12.75 -11.67 -36.79
C ALA A 783 13.94 -12.06 -37.68
N ASP A 784 14.73 -13.05 -37.24
CA ASP A 784 15.86 -13.60 -38.01
C ASP A 784 15.43 -14.11 -39.39
N VAL A 785 14.40 -14.98 -39.43
CA VAL A 785 13.90 -15.55 -40.68
C VAL A 785 13.38 -14.46 -41.62
N VAL A 786 12.63 -13.47 -41.12
CA VAL A 786 12.16 -12.35 -41.96
C VAL A 786 13.33 -11.52 -42.51
N LEU A 787 14.40 -11.32 -41.75
CA LEU A 787 15.55 -10.56 -42.21
C LEU A 787 16.40 -11.32 -43.24
N ARG A 788 16.49 -12.65 -43.13
CA ARG A 788 17.25 -13.47 -44.07
C ARG A 788 16.51 -13.73 -45.38
N GLU A 789 15.21 -14.00 -45.32
CA GLU A 789 14.45 -14.55 -46.47
C GLU A 789 13.58 -13.52 -47.21
N LEU A 790 13.16 -12.42 -46.56
CA LEU A 790 12.31 -11.42 -47.22
C LEU A 790 13.14 -10.52 -48.17
N PRO A 791 12.70 -10.31 -49.43
CA PRO A 791 13.36 -9.37 -50.34
C PRO A 791 13.36 -7.93 -49.79
N ARG A 792 14.52 -7.27 -49.85
CA ARG A 792 14.77 -5.92 -49.31
C ARG A 792 15.47 -5.04 -50.34
N THR A 793 15.14 -3.75 -50.40
CA THR A 793 15.95 -2.79 -51.16
C THR A 793 17.30 -2.52 -50.45
N PRO A 794 18.33 -2.04 -51.16
CA PRO A 794 19.63 -1.74 -50.54
C PRO A 794 19.58 -0.66 -49.45
N ASP A 795 18.56 0.19 -49.49
CA ASP A 795 18.24 1.23 -48.51
C ASP A 795 17.09 0.84 -47.56
N CYS A 796 16.72 -0.45 -47.51
CA CYS A 796 15.63 -0.94 -46.67
C CYS A 796 15.92 -0.72 -45.18
N ARG A 797 15.01 0.00 -44.53
CA ARG A 797 15.04 0.25 -43.10
C ARG A 797 14.33 -0.88 -42.32
N VAL A 798 14.86 -1.23 -41.15
CA VAL A 798 14.30 -2.24 -40.25
C VAL A 798 13.99 -1.59 -38.90
N VAL A 799 12.72 -1.63 -38.50
CA VAL A 799 12.24 -1.15 -37.19
C VAL A 799 11.82 -2.37 -36.36
N LEU A 800 12.63 -2.72 -35.36
CA LEU A 800 12.33 -3.78 -34.39
C LEU A 800 11.55 -3.18 -33.22
N CYS A 801 10.32 -3.64 -32.98
CA CYS A 801 9.51 -3.19 -31.84
C CYS A 801 9.93 -3.95 -30.57
N SER A 802 10.82 -3.31 -29.83
CA SER A 802 11.24 -3.70 -28.49
C SER A 802 10.34 -3.03 -27.44
N SER A 803 10.69 -3.13 -26.16
CA SER A 803 9.95 -2.53 -25.05
C SER A 803 10.90 -1.95 -24.01
N MET A 804 10.48 -0.88 -23.33
CA MET A 804 11.24 -0.26 -22.23
C MET A 804 11.58 -1.25 -21.10
N SER A 805 10.83 -2.35 -20.95
CA SER A 805 11.16 -3.45 -20.03
C SER A 805 12.54 -4.08 -20.28
N ALA A 806 13.10 -3.98 -21.50
CA ALA A 806 14.47 -4.42 -21.77
C ALA A 806 15.52 -3.63 -20.98
N THR A 807 15.28 -2.34 -20.72
CA THR A 807 16.18 -1.47 -19.97
C THR A 807 15.81 -1.44 -18.48
N PHE A 808 14.52 -1.27 -18.14
CA PHE A 808 14.07 -1.09 -16.75
C PHE A 808 13.72 -2.39 -16.00
N GLY A 809 13.41 -3.48 -16.70
CA GLY A 809 12.86 -4.69 -16.10
C GLY A 809 11.42 -4.54 -15.58
N GLY A 810 10.95 -5.53 -14.83
CA GLY A 810 9.64 -5.53 -14.16
C GLY A 810 9.31 -6.89 -13.54
N ARG A 811 8.50 -6.89 -12.48
CA ARG A 811 8.15 -8.10 -11.71
C ARG A 811 7.43 -9.15 -12.58
N GLY A 812 7.98 -10.36 -12.65
CA GLY A 812 7.50 -11.43 -13.52
C GLY A 812 7.48 -11.07 -15.01
N GLN A 813 8.30 -10.09 -15.42
CA GLN A 813 8.55 -9.74 -16.82
C GLN A 813 9.88 -10.30 -17.33
N LEU A 814 10.56 -11.18 -16.58
CA LEU A 814 11.92 -11.64 -16.84
C LEU A 814 12.13 -12.09 -18.30
N LEU A 815 11.38 -13.09 -18.78
CA LEU A 815 11.48 -13.55 -20.18
C LEU A 815 11.07 -12.49 -21.19
N TYR A 816 10.16 -11.58 -20.84
CA TYR A 816 9.77 -10.47 -21.72
C TYR A 816 10.92 -9.45 -21.87
N ALA A 817 11.58 -9.07 -20.78
CA ALA A 817 12.74 -8.18 -20.80
C ALA A 817 13.91 -8.79 -21.58
N VAL A 818 14.24 -10.06 -21.32
CA VAL A 818 15.21 -10.88 -22.06
C VAL A 818 14.98 -10.83 -23.57
N LEU A 819 13.78 -11.17 -24.04
CA LEU A 819 13.48 -11.24 -25.48
C LEU A 819 13.38 -9.86 -26.14
N ASN A 820 12.98 -8.81 -25.42
CA ASN A 820 13.09 -7.44 -25.94
C ASN A 820 14.56 -7.01 -26.06
N ARG A 821 15.41 -7.34 -25.07
CA ARG A 821 16.83 -6.99 -25.11
C ARG A 821 17.57 -7.70 -26.24
N MET A 822 17.18 -8.93 -26.61
CA MET A 822 17.69 -9.61 -27.80
C MET A 822 17.35 -8.86 -29.11
N LEU A 823 16.19 -8.21 -29.23
CA LEU A 823 15.89 -7.34 -30.38
C LEU A 823 16.79 -6.10 -30.41
N ASP A 824 17.09 -5.50 -29.25
CA ASP A 824 18.01 -4.35 -29.16
C ASP A 824 19.41 -4.72 -29.66
N VAL A 825 19.92 -5.87 -29.21
CA VAL A 825 21.22 -6.40 -29.63
C VAL A 825 21.20 -6.81 -31.11
N LEU A 826 20.11 -7.40 -31.61
CA LEU A 826 19.96 -7.72 -33.03
C LEU A 826 20.03 -6.45 -33.91
N ALA A 827 19.41 -5.34 -33.50
CA ALA A 827 19.53 -4.07 -34.22
C ALA A 827 20.98 -3.52 -34.22
N LEU A 828 21.75 -3.74 -33.15
CA LEU A 828 23.19 -3.39 -33.11
C LEU A 828 24.02 -4.26 -34.06
N ARG A 829 23.78 -5.58 -34.10
CA ARG A 829 24.45 -6.51 -35.03
C ARG A 829 24.16 -6.19 -36.49
N LEU A 830 22.88 -5.97 -36.83
CA LEU A 830 22.46 -5.57 -38.18
C LEU A 830 23.14 -4.26 -38.63
N ARG A 831 23.29 -3.27 -37.75
CA ARG A 831 24.03 -2.03 -38.07
C ARG A 831 25.52 -2.28 -38.28
N ALA A 832 26.14 -3.18 -37.53
CA ALA A 832 27.54 -3.59 -37.74
C ALA A 832 27.74 -4.32 -39.09
N GLU A 833 26.69 -5.00 -39.59
CA GLU A 833 26.63 -5.60 -40.94
C GLU A 833 26.27 -4.59 -42.05
N GLY A 834 26.02 -3.33 -41.70
CA GLY A 834 25.68 -2.25 -42.65
C GLY A 834 24.19 -2.15 -43.04
N ILE A 835 23.31 -2.88 -42.36
CA ILE A 835 21.85 -2.80 -42.55
C ILE A 835 21.30 -1.64 -41.69
N ASP A 836 20.43 -0.79 -42.25
CA ASP A 836 19.78 0.28 -41.49
C ASP A 836 18.69 -0.30 -40.56
N ALA A 837 19.11 -0.74 -39.38
CA ALA A 837 18.22 -1.28 -38.36
C ALA A 837 18.16 -0.36 -37.13
N VAL A 838 16.99 -0.29 -36.50
CA VAL A 838 16.78 0.35 -35.21
C VAL A 838 15.86 -0.51 -34.34
N ALA A 839 16.22 -0.72 -33.09
CA ALA A 839 15.27 -1.17 -32.08
C ALA A 839 14.65 0.06 -31.41
N VAL A 840 13.32 0.09 -31.38
CA VAL A 840 12.54 1.09 -30.63
C VAL A 840 11.94 0.37 -29.43
N GLN A 841 12.44 0.67 -28.25
CA GLN A 841 11.88 0.24 -26.99
C GLN A 841 10.64 1.08 -26.68
N TRP A 842 9.46 0.52 -26.95
CA TRP A 842 8.20 1.20 -26.68
C TRP A 842 7.83 1.16 -25.20
N GLY A 843 7.39 2.31 -24.67
CA GLY A 843 6.62 2.39 -23.44
C GLY A 843 5.17 1.93 -23.62
N LEU A 844 4.27 2.43 -22.78
CA LEU A 844 2.87 2.00 -22.75
C LEU A 844 2.04 2.62 -23.89
N TRP A 845 1.18 1.82 -24.53
CA TRP A 845 0.29 2.26 -25.60
C TRP A 845 -1.17 2.12 -25.18
N ARG A 846 -2.00 3.11 -25.53
CA ARG A 846 -3.45 3.06 -25.42
C ARG A 846 -4.05 2.57 -26.74
N LEU A 847 -4.44 1.29 -26.82
CA LEU A 847 -4.90 0.64 -28.06
C LEU A 847 -6.44 0.56 -28.17
N PRO A 848 -7.04 0.75 -29.37
CA PRO A 848 -8.50 0.78 -29.49
C PRO A 848 -9.17 -0.59 -29.29
N GLY A 849 -10.12 -0.66 -28.35
CA GLY A 849 -11.01 -1.81 -28.17
C GLY A 849 -10.49 -2.90 -27.23
N GLU A 850 -9.33 -2.72 -26.63
CA GLU A 850 -8.96 -3.46 -25.42
C GLU A 850 -9.80 -2.92 -24.26
N ALA A 851 -10.59 -3.79 -23.61
CA ALA A 851 -11.02 -3.50 -22.25
C ALA A 851 -9.74 -3.44 -21.40
N TYR A 852 -9.60 -2.37 -20.61
CA TYR A 852 -8.46 -2.17 -19.69
C TYR A 852 -8.09 -3.51 -19.06
N SER A 853 -6.90 -4.02 -19.38
CA SER A 853 -6.46 -5.29 -18.83
C SER A 853 -6.41 -5.16 -17.31
N THR A 854 -6.60 -6.26 -16.59
CA THR A 854 -6.66 -6.28 -15.11
C THR A 854 -5.37 -5.81 -14.41
N ASN A 855 -4.37 -5.37 -15.17
CA ASN A 855 -3.08 -4.86 -14.73
C ASN A 855 -2.82 -3.42 -15.24
N ALA A 856 -3.83 -2.71 -15.78
CA ALA A 856 -3.65 -1.33 -16.25
C ALA A 856 -3.38 -0.37 -15.08
N ASP A 857 -4.13 -0.51 -13.98
CA ASP A 857 -3.96 0.30 -12.77
C ASP A 857 -2.60 0.06 -12.11
N SER A 858 -2.05 -1.14 -12.22
CA SER A 858 -0.67 -1.37 -11.78
C SER A 858 0.31 -0.75 -12.78
N VAL A 859 0.13 -0.89 -14.09
CA VAL A 859 1.13 -0.43 -15.07
C VAL A 859 1.14 1.10 -15.31
N GLU A 860 0.03 1.82 -15.16
CA GLU A 860 0.09 3.28 -14.97
C GLU A 860 0.69 3.64 -13.63
N ALA A 861 0.45 2.80 -12.61
CA ALA A 861 1.23 2.86 -11.42
C ALA A 861 2.71 2.61 -11.66
N THR A 862 3.24 1.98 -12.72
CA THR A 862 4.67 2.15 -13.12
C THR A 862 5.02 3.52 -13.72
N GLY A 863 4.24 4.60 -13.53
CA GLY A 863 4.63 6.02 -13.68
C GLY A 863 4.98 6.50 -15.09
N ALA A 864 5.26 5.56 -15.97
CA ALA A 864 4.92 5.56 -17.36
C ALA A 864 3.46 6.01 -17.53
N VAL A 865 3.25 6.76 -18.60
CA VAL A 865 1.96 7.28 -19.03
C VAL A 865 1.56 6.53 -20.28
N THR A 866 0.30 6.16 -20.41
CA THR A 866 -0.20 5.55 -21.65
C THR A 866 -0.13 6.56 -22.81
N MET A 867 0.72 6.27 -23.80
CA MET A 867 0.85 7.07 -25.02
C MET A 867 -0.29 6.75 -26.00
N THR A 868 -0.75 7.74 -26.77
CA THR A 868 -1.51 7.43 -27.99
C THR A 868 -0.58 6.85 -29.05
N ALA A 869 -1.11 6.00 -29.93
CA ALA A 869 -0.35 5.47 -31.06
C ALA A 869 0.24 6.58 -31.96
N VAL A 870 -0.47 7.71 -32.10
CA VAL A 870 -0.02 8.85 -32.89
C VAL A 870 1.19 9.53 -32.23
N ASP A 871 1.11 9.86 -30.93
CA ASP A 871 2.20 10.55 -30.23
C ASP A 871 3.45 9.67 -30.12
N ALA A 872 3.26 8.38 -29.81
CA ALA A 872 4.35 7.41 -29.76
C ALA A 872 5.09 7.35 -31.11
N MET A 873 4.36 7.18 -32.22
CA MET A 873 4.98 7.09 -33.54
C MET A 873 5.59 8.41 -34.01
N THR A 874 4.91 9.55 -33.80
CA THR A 874 5.45 10.87 -34.17
C THR A 874 6.77 11.16 -33.45
N THR A 875 6.91 10.76 -32.19
CA THR A 875 8.17 10.89 -31.45
C THR A 875 9.21 9.86 -31.91
N GLY A 876 8.84 8.57 -31.93
CA GLY A 876 9.76 7.45 -32.16
C GLY A 876 10.27 7.29 -33.59
N LEU A 877 9.47 7.72 -34.58
CA LEU A 877 9.69 7.60 -36.02
C LEU A 877 9.88 8.99 -36.67
N SER A 878 10.26 10.00 -35.88
CA SER A 878 10.56 11.35 -36.40
C SER A 878 11.77 11.32 -37.34
N GLU A 879 11.82 12.23 -38.33
CA GLU A 879 12.84 12.19 -39.40
C GLU A 879 14.31 12.22 -38.93
N HIS A 880 14.60 12.82 -37.77
CA HIS A 880 15.95 12.76 -37.19
C HIS A 880 16.31 11.34 -36.71
N ALA A 881 15.29 10.67 -36.15
CA ALA A 881 15.32 9.29 -35.72
C ALA A 881 15.39 8.32 -36.91
N ASP A 882 14.88 8.73 -38.08
CA ASP A 882 14.85 7.97 -39.33
C ASP A 882 16.04 8.20 -40.29
N ARG A 883 17.17 8.59 -39.69
CA ARG A 883 18.49 8.58 -40.36
C ARG A 883 19.11 7.18 -40.36
N PRO A 884 19.83 6.80 -41.43
CA PRO A 884 20.65 5.59 -41.45
C PRO A 884 21.66 5.57 -40.31
N GLY A 885 21.71 4.46 -39.57
CA GLY A 885 22.67 4.28 -38.46
C GLY A 885 22.30 4.99 -37.16
N ALA A 886 21.06 5.46 -37.01
CA ALA A 886 20.58 6.01 -35.74
C ALA A 886 20.61 4.94 -34.62
N ALA A 887 20.95 5.36 -33.40
CA ALA A 887 21.00 4.48 -32.24
C ALA A 887 19.61 3.90 -31.90
N ASN A 888 19.63 2.77 -31.18
CA ASN A 888 18.45 2.24 -30.49
C ASN A 888 17.91 3.31 -29.53
N ARG A 889 16.60 3.35 -29.37
CA ARG A 889 15.93 4.40 -28.59
C ARG A 889 14.81 3.84 -27.73
N ILE A 890 14.54 4.53 -26.64
CA ILE A 890 13.34 4.33 -25.81
C ILE A 890 12.36 5.44 -26.15
N VAL A 891 11.10 5.08 -26.37
CA VAL A 891 10.02 6.04 -26.62
C VAL A 891 8.95 5.79 -25.57
N ALA A 892 8.90 6.65 -24.58
CA ALA A 892 7.95 6.55 -23.49
C ALA A 892 7.47 7.94 -23.12
N ALA A 893 6.17 8.06 -22.86
CA ALA A 893 5.69 9.06 -21.93
C ALA A 893 5.83 8.43 -20.54
N ALA A 894 6.47 9.17 -19.66
CA ALA A 894 6.51 8.88 -18.24
C ALA A 894 6.52 10.23 -17.56
N ASP A 895 6.03 10.25 -16.34
CA ASP A 895 6.48 11.30 -15.45
C ASP A 895 7.89 10.91 -15.01
N TRP A 896 8.92 11.71 -15.34
CA TRP A 896 10.33 11.28 -15.22
C TRP A 896 10.86 11.41 -13.80
N PRO A 897 10.55 12.53 -13.13
CA PRO A 897 10.47 12.55 -11.69
C PRO A 897 9.22 11.80 -11.16
N ALA A 898 8.72 10.78 -11.89
CA ALA A 898 8.09 9.55 -11.37
C ALA A 898 8.90 8.27 -11.67
N MET A 899 9.55 8.16 -12.83
CA MET A 899 10.38 7.03 -13.27
C MET A 899 11.70 6.80 -12.50
N ARG A 900 12.57 7.83 -12.32
CA ARG A 900 13.90 7.78 -11.63
C ARG A 900 13.94 6.95 -10.34
N ASP A 901 12.80 6.85 -9.69
CA ASP A 901 12.72 6.50 -8.31
C ASP A 901 12.34 5.06 -8.04
N ILE A 902 11.39 4.47 -8.76
CA ILE A 902 11.01 3.08 -8.44
C ILE A 902 12.18 2.20 -8.78
N VAL A 903 12.79 2.52 -9.93
CA VAL A 903 14.02 1.90 -10.36
C VAL A 903 15.13 2.12 -9.32
N SER A 904 15.10 3.22 -8.54
CA SER A 904 16.11 3.47 -7.53
C SER A 904 16.06 2.56 -6.31
N VAL A 905 14.97 1.81 -6.11
CA VAL A 905 14.88 0.79 -5.04
C VAL A 905 15.88 -0.31 -5.29
N SER A 906 15.80 -0.79 -6.52
CA SER A 906 16.68 -1.78 -7.08
C SER A 906 18.07 -1.17 -7.38
N GLY A 907 18.32 0.07 -6.96
CA GLY A 907 19.58 0.80 -7.10
C GLY A 907 19.77 1.53 -8.43
N PHE A 908 18.75 1.62 -9.30
CA PHE A 908 18.87 2.14 -10.68
C PHE A 908 18.70 3.66 -10.85
N GLU A 909 18.70 4.45 -9.78
CA GLU A 909 18.57 5.93 -9.79
C GLU A 909 19.52 6.65 -10.75
N PRO A 910 20.83 6.29 -10.81
CA PRO A 910 21.77 7.02 -11.63
C PRO A 910 21.47 6.90 -13.12
N LEU A 911 20.70 5.88 -13.54
CA LEU A 911 20.33 5.66 -14.94
C LEU A 911 19.48 6.80 -15.49
N LEU A 912 18.58 7.38 -14.68
CA LEU A 912 17.57 8.36 -15.11
C LEU A 912 17.88 9.82 -14.73
N GLU A 913 18.95 10.06 -13.96
CA GLU A 913 19.36 11.38 -13.47
C GLU A 913 19.38 12.48 -14.57
N ARG A 914 19.83 12.15 -15.78
CA ARG A 914 19.88 13.10 -16.90
C ARG A 914 18.52 13.35 -17.57
N VAL A 915 17.65 12.35 -17.59
CA VAL A 915 16.29 12.46 -18.15
C VAL A 915 15.44 13.35 -17.27
N VAL A 916 15.55 13.19 -15.95
CA VAL A 916 14.89 14.04 -14.95
C VAL A 916 15.31 15.50 -15.10
N ARG A 917 16.62 15.79 -15.08
CA ARG A 917 17.15 17.15 -15.28
C ARG A 917 16.67 17.80 -16.59
N TYR A 918 16.52 17.01 -17.65
CA TYR A 918 15.98 17.53 -18.91
C TYR A 918 14.48 17.82 -18.82
N ALA A 919 13.69 16.92 -18.24
CA ALA A 919 12.25 17.13 -18.04
C ALA A 919 11.96 18.37 -17.18
N GLU A 920 12.71 18.56 -16.10
CA GLU A 920 12.65 19.76 -15.25
C GLU A 920 12.96 21.04 -16.06
N SER A 921 13.94 21.01 -16.95
CA SER A 921 14.32 22.18 -17.77
C SER A 921 13.20 22.65 -18.71
N LEU A 922 12.39 21.73 -19.23
CA LEU A 922 11.25 22.05 -20.11
C LEU A 922 10.12 22.78 -19.37
N ALA A 923 9.92 22.51 -18.07
CA ALA A 923 8.87 23.14 -17.28
C ALA A 923 9.17 24.61 -16.94
N VAL A 924 10.43 25.04 -17.02
CA VAL A 924 10.85 26.41 -16.68
C VAL A 924 10.65 27.38 -17.86
N GLU A 925 10.77 26.92 -19.11
CA GLU A 925 10.64 27.79 -20.30
C GLU A 925 9.18 28.22 -20.58
N THR A 926 8.17 27.52 -20.04
CA THR A 926 6.74 27.79 -20.30
C THR A 926 6.16 28.98 -19.53
N ILE A 927 6.86 29.53 -18.52
CA ILE A 927 6.34 30.59 -17.64
C ILE A 927 6.80 31.99 -18.10
N ALA A 928 6.19 32.50 -19.18
CA ALA A 928 6.33 33.90 -19.61
C ALA A 928 5.05 34.71 -19.26
N PRO A 929 5.10 35.81 -18.48
CA PRO A 929 3.89 36.47 -18.00
C PRO A 929 3.15 37.28 -19.10
N LEU A 930 1.84 37.02 -19.26
CA LEU A 930 0.93 37.90 -19.99
C LEU A 930 0.35 38.99 -19.05
N PRO A 931 0.17 40.24 -19.53
CA PRO A 931 -0.32 41.34 -18.69
C PRO A 931 -1.83 41.25 -18.43
N ALA A 932 -2.24 41.37 -17.15
CA ALA A 932 -3.63 41.26 -16.73
C ALA A 932 -4.48 42.52 -17.06
N PRO A 933 -5.77 42.37 -17.42
CA PRO A 933 -6.68 43.48 -17.69
C PRO A 933 -7.18 44.15 -16.40
N THR A 934 -7.38 45.47 -16.45
CA THR A 934 -7.80 46.29 -15.30
C THR A 934 -9.33 46.29 -15.15
N VAL A 935 -9.84 45.96 -13.97
CA VAL A 935 -11.26 46.10 -13.61
C VAL A 935 -11.36 46.93 -12.33
N THR A 936 -12.14 48.01 -12.38
CA THR A 936 -12.44 48.88 -11.23
C THR A 936 -13.64 48.36 -10.45
N SER A 937 -13.51 48.23 -9.13
CA SER A 937 -14.58 47.84 -8.21
C SER A 937 -15.01 48.99 -7.31
N ASP A 938 -16.33 49.18 -7.17
CA ASP A 938 -16.94 49.98 -6.10
C ASP A 938 -17.12 49.11 -4.83
N PRO A 939 -17.18 49.73 -3.63
CA PRO A 939 -16.98 49.01 -2.38
C PRO A 939 -18.22 48.26 -1.88
N VAL A 940 -18.15 46.93 -1.88
CA VAL A 940 -19.01 46.07 -1.06
C VAL A 940 -18.20 45.63 0.17
N VAL A 941 -18.78 45.77 1.37
CA VAL A 941 -18.14 45.37 2.63
C VAL A 941 -18.08 43.85 2.71
N ALA A 942 -16.91 43.29 2.42
CA ALA A 942 -16.59 41.88 2.67
C ALA A 942 -16.09 41.71 4.12
N VAL A 943 -16.65 40.72 4.82
CA VAL A 943 -16.10 40.26 6.11
C VAL A 943 -14.83 39.46 5.82
N ALA A 944 -13.75 39.76 6.54
CA ALA A 944 -12.47 39.07 6.37
C ALA A 944 -12.58 37.60 6.81
N VAL A 945 -12.58 36.70 5.83
CA VAL A 945 -12.14 35.31 6.02
C VAL A 945 -10.64 35.32 5.73
N ALA A 946 -9.83 34.88 6.69
CA ALA A 946 -8.39 34.73 6.46
C ALA A 946 -8.13 33.57 5.50
N ASP A 947 -7.18 33.73 4.58
CA ASP A 947 -6.73 32.63 3.73
C ASP A 947 -6.23 31.45 4.59
N PRO A 948 -6.55 30.20 4.24
CA PRO A 948 -6.04 29.03 4.95
C PRO A 948 -4.51 28.96 4.88
N PRO A 949 -3.84 28.45 5.93
CA PRO A 949 -2.40 28.20 5.87
C PRO A 949 -2.10 27.16 4.77
N ALA A 950 -1.03 27.38 4.02
CA ALA A 950 -0.56 26.41 3.03
C ALA A 950 -0.22 25.08 3.73
N MET A 951 -0.85 23.98 3.29
CA MET A 951 -0.54 22.62 3.74
C MET A 951 0.96 22.37 3.67
N SER A 952 1.50 21.61 4.61
CA SER A 952 2.90 21.21 4.55
C SER A 952 3.16 20.28 3.34
N LEU A 953 4.39 20.26 2.79
CA LEU A 953 4.81 19.28 1.74
C LEU A 953 4.42 17.87 2.16
N ALA A 954 4.63 17.63 3.43
CA ALA A 954 4.21 16.48 4.14
C ALA A 954 2.72 16.12 3.83
N GLU A 955 1.75 16.97 4.20
CA GLU A 955 0.29 16.75 4.07
C GLU A 955 -0.16 16.48 2.64
N GLN A 956 0.62 17.07 1.75
CA GLN A 956 0.54 16.99 0.32
C GLN A 956 1.03 15.62 -0.19
N VAL A 957 2.21 15.14 0.21
CA VAL A 957 2.79 13.89 -0.29
C VAL A 957 1.94 12.68 0.09
N ARG A 958 1.58 12.58 1.37
CA ARG A 958 0.79 11.46 1.87
C ARG A 958 -0.59 11.39 1.21
N ARG A 959 -1.15 12.55 0.82
CA ARG A 959 -2.38 12.61 0.00
C ARG A 959 -2.28 11.81 -1.28
N GLU A 960 -1.17 11.99 -1.97
CA GLU A 960 -0.96 11.41 -3.27
C GLU A 960 -0.64 9.91 -3.18
N LEU A 961 -0.09 9.43 -2.06
CA LEU A 961 0.00 8.00 -1.79
C LEU A 961 -1.37 7.39 -1.53
N GLY A 962 -2.21 8.05 -0.73
CA GLY A 962 -3.56 7.56 -0.40
C GLY A 962 -4.36 7.24 -1.66
N LYS A 963 -4.33 8.13 -2.64
CA LYS A 963 -5.00 7.96 -3.94
C LYS A 963 -4.48 6.77 -4.80
N VAL A 964 -3.39 6.08 -4.44
CA VAL A 964 -2.74 5.05 -5.29
C VAL A 964 -2.82 3.66 -4.71
N ILE A 965 -2.65 3.51 -3.40
CA ILE A 965 -3.03 2.29 -2.70
C ILE A 965 -4.57 2.14 -2.55
N GLY A 966 -5.35 3.03 -3.18
CA GLY A 966 -6.81 3.03 -3.13
C GLY A 966 -7.42 3.47 -1.79
N ALA A 967 -6.63 4.16 -0.96
CA ALA A 967 -7.07 4.62 0.36
C ALA A 967 -7.83 5.95 0.29
N ASP A 968 -8.93 6.01 1.04
CA ASP A 968 -9.94 7.06 0.94
C ASP A 968 -9.48 8.35 1.63
N GLY A 969 -8.90 9.26 0.84
CA GLY A 969 -8.44 10.55 1.30
C GLY A 969 -7.03 10.52 1.88
N PRO A 970 -6.49 11.68 2.28
CA PRO A 970 -5.06 11.80 2.26
C PRO A 970 -4.29 10.87 3.21
N ASN A 971 -4.92 10.43 4.31
CA ASN A 971 -4.18 10.26 5.55
C ASN A 971 -4.64 9.16 6.48
N THR A 972 -4.66 8.01 5.85
CA THR A 972 -4.79 6.67 6.39
C THR A 972 -3.44 5.93 6.46
N LEU A 973 -2.33 6.62 6.14
CA LEU A 973 -1.01 6.07 5.89
C LEU A 973 -0.04 6.36 7.03
N ASP A 974 0.49 5.29 7.63
CA ASP A 974 1.56 5.43 8.61
C ASP A 974 2.81 5.98 7.93
N GLY A 975 3.41 6.97 8.58
CA GLY A 975 4.60 7.63 8.10
C GLY A 975 5.85 6.78 8.22
N SER A 976 5.88 5.94 9.25
CA SER A 976 7.07 5.27 9.74
C SER A 976 7.23 3.83 9.25
N VAL A 977 6.22 3.30 8.56
CA VAL A 977 6.22 1.93 8.03
C VAL A 977 6.89 1.89 6.65
N PRO A 978 7.81 0.93 6.39
CA PRO A 978 8.35 0.65 5.06
C PRO A 978 7.24 0.54 4.02
N LEU A 979 7.32 1.30 2.93
CA LEU A 979 6.18 1.41 2.02
C LEU A 979 5.85 0.11 1.29
N VAL A 980 6.84 -0.75 1.02
CA VAL A 980 6.61 -2.14 0.59
C VAL A 980 5.80 -2.97 1.59
N ALA A 981 5.89 -2.71 2.90
CA ALA A 981 5.09 -3.38 3.94
C ALA A 981 3.66 -2.84 4.05
N LEU A 982 3.38 -1.66 3.47
CA LEU A 982 2.02 -1.14 3.25
C LEU A 982 1.36 -1.71 1.98
N GLY A 983 1.98 -2.72 1.35
CA GLY A 983 1.46 -3.43 0.19
C GLY A 983 1.84 -2.83 -1.16
N LEU A 984 2.63 -1.73 -1.20
CA LEU A 984 3.09 -1.14 -2.45
C LEU A 984 3.99 -2.13 -3.20
N ASP A 985 3.54 -2.57 -4.37
CA ASP A 985 4.41 -3.19 -5.36
C ASP A 985 5.12 -2.13 -6.22
N SER A 986 6.09 -2.57 -7.03
CA SER A 986 6.87 -1.72 -7.95
C SER A 986 6.01 -0.91 -8.92
N LEU A 987 4.77 -1.33 -9.04
CA LEU A 987 3.71 -0.67 -9.75
C LEU A 987 3.16 0.43 -8.82
N GLN A 988 2.35 0.17 -7.79
CA GLN A 988 1.77 1.19 -6.89
C GLN A 988 2.70 2.33 -6.40
N ALA A 989 4.01 2.11 -6.28
CA ALA A 989 4.92 3.18 -5.92
C ALA A 989 5.14 4.28 -6.98
N LEU A 990 5.09 3.97 -8.28
CA LEU A 990 5.45 4.90 -9.37
C LEU A 990 4.27 5.87 -9.69
N ASP A 991 3.00 5.49 -9.49
CA ASP A 991 1.84 6.40 -9.56
C ASP A 991 1.83 7.32 -8.35
N PHE A 992 2.23 6.81 -7.18
CA PHE A 992 2.34 7.64 -5.99
C PHE A 992 3.30 8.80 -6.28
N ARG A 993 4.47 8.52 -6.85
CA ARG A 993 5.38 9.58 -7.27
C ARG A 993 4.81 10.49 -8.36
N LYS A 994 4.19 9.93 -9.41
CA LYS A 994 3.57 10.73 -10.50
C LYS A 994 2.55 11.74 -9.96
N ARG A 995 1.77 11.34 -8.97
CA ARG A 995 0.82 12.23 -8.29
C ARG A 995 1.52 13.25 -7.40
N VAL A 996 2.53 12.84 -6.63
CA VAL A 996 3.36 13.75 -5.83
C VAL A 996 3.94 14.86 -6.71
N GLN A 997 4.49 14.51 -7.86
CA GLN A 997 5.10 15.49 -8.73
C GLN A 997 4.04 16.37 -9.42
N SER A 998 2.95 15.81 -9.96
CA SER A 998 1.92 16.62 -10.65
C SER A 998 1.10 17.52 -9.71
N GLU A 999 0.79 17.10 -8.49
CA GLU A 999 -0.05 17.85 -7.56
C GLU A 999 0.73 18.78 -6.62
N LEU A 1000 2.02 18.50 -6.39
CA LEU A 1000 2.84 19.15 -5.37
C LEU A 1000 4.13 19.79 -5.95
N ASN A 1001 4.41 19.53 -7.23
CA ASN A 1001 5.55 20.03 -7.99
C ASN A 1001 6.91 19.75 -7.33
N ARG A 1002 7.05 18.55 -6.76
CA ARG A 1002 8.29 18.06 -6.12
C ARG A 1002 8.62 16.65 -6.54
N ASP A 1003 9.91 16.38 -6.66
CA ASP A 1003 10.41 15.05 -6.90
C ASP A 1003 10.51 14.22 -5.60
N LEU A 1004 10.13 12.94 -5.66
CA LEU A 1004 10.24 11.95 -4.57
C LEU A 1004 11.63 11.26 -4.65
N PRO A 1005 12.05 10.42 -3.67
CA PRO A 1005 12.95 9.28 -3.98
C PRO A 1005 12.38 7.91 -3.59
N VAL A 1006 11.67 7.23 -4.47
CA VAL A 1006 11.14 5.87 -4.27
C VAL A 1006 12.23 4.82 -4.06
N ALA A 1007 13.51 5.10 -4.37
CA ALA A 1007 14.68 4.40 -3.83
C ALA A 1007 14.48 3.99 -2.39
N ALA A 1008 14.02 4.97 -1.63
CA ALA A 1008 13.65 4.83 -0.27
C ALA A 1008 12.42 3.89 -0.19
N ILE A 1009 11.27 4.26 -0.74
CA ILE A 1009 9.98 3.53 -0.68
C ILE A 1009 10.06 2.00 -0.87
N LEU A 1010 10.38 1.47 -2.07
CA LEU A 1010 10.42 -0.01 -2.22
C LEU A 1010 11.74 -0.60 -1.69
N GLY A 1011 12.74 0.24 -1.38
CA GLY A 1011 13.98 -0.13 -0.68
C GLY A 1011 13.80 -0.25 0.83
N GLY A 1012 12.54 -0.22 1.29
CA GLY A 1012 12.16 -0.42 2.69
C GLY A 1012 12.12 0.86 3.53
N ALA A 1013 12.30 2.04 2.94
CA ALA A 1013 12.14 3.29 3.66
C ALA A 1013 10.67 3.66 3.84
N SER A 1014 10.45 4.44 4.88
CA SER A 1014 9.14 4.91 5.27
C SER A 1014 8.78 6.22 4.57
N LEU A 1015 7.51 6.57 4.63
CA LEU A 1015 6.95 7.78 4.03
C LEU A 1015 7.53 9.07 4.68
N ASP A 1016 7.83 9.01 5.98
CA ASP A 1016 8.54 10.05 6.76
C ASP A 1016 10.03 10.19 6.36
N ASP A 1017 10.67 9.12 5.87
CA ASP A 1017 12.04 9.18 5.33
C ASP A 1017 12.05 9.79 3.93
N VAL A 1018 11.05 9.42 3.14
CA VAL A 1018 10.83 9.87 1.77
C VAL A 1018 10.55 11.38 1.74
N VAL A 1019 9.63 11.89 2.56
CA VAL A 1019 9.39 13.34 2.69
C VAL A 1019 10.60 14.07 3.28
N ARG A 1020 11.39 13.43 4.14
CA ARG A 1020 12.68 14.00 4.60
C ARG A 1020 13.67 14.17 3.45
N LEU A 1021 13.77 13.19 2.55
CA LEU A 1021 14.63 13.30 1.37
C LEU A 1021 14.17 14.43 0.43
N MET A 1022 12.86 14.55 0.18
CA MET A 1022 12.28 15.65 -0.61
C MET A 1022 12.51 17.04 -0.01
N ALA A 1023 12.71 17.13 1.31
CA ALA A 1023 13.06 18.37 1.99
C ALA A 1023 14.55 18.75 1.84
N THR A 1024 15.40 17.84 1.36
CA THR A 1024 16.86 18.05 1.25
C THR A 1024 17.40 18.32 -0.17
N GLU A 1025 16.70 17.97 -1.26
CA GLU A 1025 17.15 18.33 -2.63
C GLU A 1025 17.02 19.83 -2.97
N GLN A 1026 16.48 20.66 -2.06
CA GLN A 1026 16.28 22.11 -2.23
C GLN A 1026 17.25 23.01 -1.43
N ALA A 1027 18.33 22.45 -0.87
CA ALA A 1027 19.28 23.15 0.02
C ALA A 1027 20.63 23.51 -0.65
#